data_AF-A0A7W0CS51-F1
#
_entry.id   AF-A0A7W0CS51-F1
#
_cell.length_a   1.000
_cell.length_b   1.000
_cell.length_c   1.000
_cell.angle_alpha   90.00
_cell.angle_beta   90.00
_cell.angle_gamma   90.00
#
_symmetry.space_group_name_H-M   'P 1'
#
loop_
_entity.id
_entity.type
_entity.pdbx_description
1 polymer ?
#
loop_
_entity_poly.entity_id
_entity_poly.type
_entity_poly.pdbx_seq_one_letter_code
_entity_poly.pdbx_strand_id
1 'polypeptide(L)'
;MTTPASPAERYAAFREKLSGDGPAMTSFRRLYDFELDEFQLDACRALEAGDGVLVAAPTGSGKTVVGEFAVHLALEQGRKCFYTTPIKALSNQKYNDLVKRYGTAKVGLLTGDNSVNGEAPIVVMTTEVLRNMLYAGSGTLSGLAFVVMDEVHYLADRFRGAVWEEVIIHLPESVRIVALSATVSNAEEFGEWLGTVRGDTTVIVDEHRPVPLWQHMMVGNRIYDMFTAEAGEGGPKHINPTLMRIARDEERLAGRGGRRGYGRPPRNRPPDRAQTIEKLDSEGLLPAITFIFSRAGCDAAVMQCLYAGIRLTDEREKHEIRQIVDERTAHLPDEDLAVLGFLEWRDCLERGLAAHHAGMLPAFKEVVEELFVRGLVKAVFATETLALGINMPARTVVIEKLDKWNGEMHADLTPGEYTQLTGRAGRRGIDVEGHAVVLWQPGMDPLSVAGLAGTRTYPLRSSFQPSYNMAVNLVGQFGRERARTLLEASFAQFQADRAVVGLARQLRKHEEALAGYKDAMTCHRGDFPEYAALRRRLSDREAELAKQRGHARRAAALRSLEALKPGDVIRVPGGRRAGLAIVLDPGITPRGEGPRPLVLTIGKQVKKLDPADFPVPVEPIETLRIPKNFNSRSPKERANLVSTLLAKIGDRDLGKPDRARDHAVEDAELLELRRLIRQHPCHGCDEREDHARWAERYYKLLRETEGLRRRVEGRSHVIARTFDRVCGVLEQLGYLEGETVTEAGRRLGRLYTELDLLTAECLRSGLWDKLEPAELAACVSALVFESRQSDDARRPKIPAGRAQDALTAMIRLWGELEGIERDNGVSIIREPDMGFAWAAFRWTKGHSLDAVLMDGINGNELAAGDFVRWVKQLMDLLSQLGDACPPGSPVRQTASKAIDAMRRGVVAYSSLV
;
A
#
# COMPACT_ATOMS: atom_id res chain seq x y z
N MET A 1 12.63 -48.59 18.50
CA MET A 1 12.68 -49.32 17.22
C MET A 1 11.37 -50.03 17.02
N THR A 2 10.41 -49.36 16.38
CA THR A 2 9.15 -49.97 15.94
C THR A 2 9.42 -50.76 14.67
N THR A 3 9.09 -52.05 14.66
CA THR A 3 9.18 -52.91 13.48
C THR A 3 8.39 -52.31 12.32
N PRO A 4 8.97 -52.21 11.09
CA PRO A 4 8.23 -51.69 9.94
C PRO A 4 7.07 -52.62 9.58
N ALA A 5 5.90 -52.05 9.32
CA ALA A 5 4.67 -52.77 9.01
C ALA A 5 4.83 -53.69 7.78
N SER A 6 4.25 -54.88 7.87
CA SER A 6 4.25 -55.87 6.79
C SER A 6 3.53 -55.32 5.54
N PRO A 7 3.82 -55.83 4.33
CA PRO A 7 3.08 -55.46 3.12
C PRO A 7 1.57 -55.66 3.23
N ALA A 8 1.12 -56.68 3.98
CA ALA A 8 -0.29 -56.96 4.22
C ALA A 8 -0.93 -55.93 5.17
N GLU A 9 -0.23 -55.52 6.22
CA GLU A 9 -0.68 -54.45 7.13
C GLU A 9 -0.70 -53.09 6.43
N ARG A 10 0.29 -52.80 5.56
CA ARG A 10 0.30 -51.60 4.72
C ARG A 10 -0.87 -51.59 3.72
N TYR A 11 -1.18 -52.73 3.11
CA TYR A 11 -2.33 -52.85 2.20
C TYR A 11 -3.68 -52.76 2.94
N ALA A 12 -3.78 -53.35 4.13
CA ALA A 12 -4.96 -53.24 4.99
C ALA A 12 -5.19 -51.79 5.47
N ALA A 13 -4.14 -51.12 5.95
CA ALA A 13 -4.20 -49.71 6.35
C ALA A 13 -4.49 -48.78 5.16
N PHE A 14 -3.98 -49.10 3.96
CA PHE A 14 -4.31 -48.37 2.72
C PHE A 14 -5.79 -48.55 2.35
N ARG A 15 -6.33 -49.78 2.45
CA ARG A 15 -7.76 -50.05 2.22
C ARG A 15 -8.66 -49.40 3.27
N GLU A 16 -8.23 -49.37 4.52
CA GLU A 16 -8.95 -48.72 5.62
C GLU A 16 -8.95 -47.19 5.43
N LYS A 17 -7.81 -46.59 5.03
CA LYS A 17 -7.73 -45.18 4.62
C LYS A 17 -8.65 -44.85 3.42
N LEU A 18 -8.75 -45.75 2.44
CA LEU A 18 -9.67 -45.61 1.30
C LEU A 18 -11.15 -45.79 1.67
N SER A 19 -11.46 -46.44 2.79
CA SER A 19 -12.85 -46.70 3.18
C SER A 19 -13.57 -45.47 3.76
N GLY A 20 -12.81 -44.43 4.16
CA GLY A 20 -13.35 -43.14 4.62
C GLY A 20 -13.37 -42.05 3.54
N ASP A 21 -12.83 -42.32 2.34
CA ASP A 21 -12.82 -41.38 1.22
C ASP A 21 -14.05 -41.65 0.33
N GLY A 22 -14.75 -40.61 -0.12
CA GLY A 22 -15.88 -40.77 -1.03
C GLY A 22 -15.46 -41.11 -2.47
N PRO A 23 -16.42 -41.36 -3.36
CA PRO A 23 -16.17 -41.77 -4.74
C PRO A 23 -15.44 -40.69 -5.56
N ALA A 24 -15.69 -39.40 -5.29
CA ALA A 24 -15.01 -38.32 -6.01
C ALA A 24 -13.55 -38.18 -5.56
N MET A 25 -13.29 -38.29 -4.25
CA MET A 25 -11.92 -38.33 -3.73
C MET A 25 -11.11 -39.49 -4.31
N THR A 26 -11.71 -40.69 -4.34
CA THR A 26 -11.02 -41.89 -4.83
C THR A 26 -10.63 -41.78 -6.30
N SER A 27 -11.51 -41.21 -7.14
CA SER A 27 -11.20 -40.99 -8.57
C SER A 27 -10.16 -39.89 -8.76
N PHE A 28 -10.25 -38.80 -7.98
CA PHE A 28 -9.29 -37.69 -8.04
C PHE A 28 -7.87 -38.09 -7.67
N ARG A 29 -7.69 -38.91 -6.62
CA ARG A 29 -6.37 -39.40 -6.20
C ARG A 29 -5.64 -40.18 -7.30
N ARG A 30 -6.36 -40.79 -8.24
CA ARG A 30 -5.75 -41.50 -9.38
C ARG A 30 -5.18 -40.57 -10.46
N LEU A 31 -5.45 -39.26 -10.36
CA LEU A 31 -4.94 -38.26 -11.30
C LEU A 31 -3.52 -37.78 -10.94
N TYR A 32 -2.98 -38.19 -9.79
CA TYR A 32 -1.65 -37.80 -9.34
C TYR A 32 -0.76 -39.02 -9.12
N ASP A 33 0.52 -38.87 -9.46
CA ASP A 33 1.55 -39.88 -9.23
C ASP A 33 2.20 -39.75 -7.84
N PHE A 34 1.66 -38.90 -6.96
CA PHE A 34 2.16 -38.64 -5.61
C PHE A 34 1.02 -38.69 -4.57
N GLU A 35 1.37 -38.93 -3.32
CA GLU A 35 0.41 -38.92 -2.21
C GLU A 35 0.06 -37.50 -1.79
N LEU A 36 -1.23 -37.27 -1.50
CA LEU A 36 -1.72 -35.99 -1.00
C LEU A 36 -1.38 -35.83 0.49
N ASP A 37 -1.03 -34.60 0.87
CA ASP A 37 -0.73 -34.25 2.26
C ASP A 37 -2.02 -34.28 3.13
N GLU A 38 -1.90 -34.47 4.44
CA GLU A 38 -3.06 -34.64 5.35
C GLU A 38 -4.03 -33.46 5.29
N PHE A 39 -3.51 -32.22 5.32
CA PHE A 39 -4.34 -31.02 5.21
C PHE A 39 -5.10 -30.95 3.87
N GLN A 40 -4.54 -31.51 2.79
CA GLN A 40 -5.20 -31.56 1.47
C GLN A 40 -6.33 -32.57 1.49
N LEU A 41 -6.13 -33.73 2.13
CA LEU A 41 -7.15 -34.76 2.30
C LEU A 41 -8.32 -34.23 3.14
N ASP A 42 -8.04 -33.56 4.25
CA ASP A 42 -9.08 -32.99 5.12
C ASP A 42 -9.90 -31.92 4.39
N ALA A 43 -9.25 -31.07 3.59
CA ALA A 43 -9.93 -30.06 2.78
C ALA A 43 -10.84 -30.71 1.72
N CYS A 44 -10.35 -31.73 1.04
CA CYS A 44 -11.12 -32.42 0.02
C CYS A 44 -12.29 -33.21 0.65
N ARG A 45 -12.14 -33.80 1.84
CA ARG A 45 -13.24 -34.45 2.58
C ARG A 45 -14.33 -33.46 3.00
N ALA A 46 -13.95 -32.29 3.51
CA ALA A 46 -14.91 -31.24 3.85
C ALA A 46 -15.72 -30.79 2.61
N LEU A 47 -15.05 -30.62 1.47
CA LEU A 47 -15.73 -30.28 0.20
C LEU A 47 -16.68 -31.38 -0.26
N GLU A 48 -16.30 -32.65 -0.16
CA GLU A 48 -17.15 -33.79 -0.52
C GLU A 48 -18.35 -33.94 0.43
N ALA A 49 -18.19 -33.55 1.70
CA ALA A 49 -19.27 -33.46 2.68
C ALA A 49 -20.25 -32.29 2.44
N GLY A 50 -19.88 -31.35 1.57
CA GLY A 50 -20.71 -30.23 1.14
C GLY A 50 -20.41 -28.90 1.81
N ASP A 51 -19.32 -28.80 2.57
CA ASP A 51 -18.86 -27.56 3.22
C ASP A 51 -18.06 -26.68 2.24
N GLY A 52 -18.02 -25.38 2.50
CA GLY A 52 -16.94 -24.53 1.98
C GLY A 52 -15.63 -24.81 2.70
N VAL A 53 -14.49 -24.39 2.13
CA VAL A 53 -13.19 -24.54 2.79
C VAL A 53 -12.33 -23.29 2.70
N LEU A 54 -11.64 -22.99 3.79
CA LEU A 54 -10.55 -22.01 3.84
C LEU A 54 -9.26 -22.75 4.17
N VAL A 55 -8.31 -22.77 3.22
CA VAL A 55 -7.00 -23.39 3.40
C VAL A 55 -5.93 -22.31 3.54
N ALA A 56 -5.38 -22.14 4.73
CA ALA A 56 -4.24 -21.26 5.00
C ALA A 56 -2.98 -22.11 5.18
N ALA A 57 -2.09 -22.12 4.18
CA ALA A 57 -0.85 -22.90 4.23
C ALA A 57 0.31 -22.20 3.49
N PRO A 58 1.59 -22.52 3.77
CA PRO A 58 2.73 -21.86 3.14
C PRO A 58 2.71 -21.94 1.61
N THR A 59 3.30 -20.95 0.93
CA THR A 59 3.50 -21.02 -0.52
C THR A 59 4.38 -22.23 -0.85
N GLY A 60 4.00 -22.99 -1.89
CA GLY A 60 4.66 -24.26 -2.25
C GLY A 60 4.17 -25.50 -1.51
N SER A 61 3.23 -25.38 -0.55
CA SER A 61 2.63 -26.54 0.15
C SER A 61 1.67 -27.38 -0.70
N GLY A 62 1.34 -26.95 -1.93
CA GLY A 62 0.44 -27.68 -2.82
C GLY A 62 -1.04 -27.37 -2.64
N LYS A 63 -1.41 -26.23 -2.04
CA LYS A 63 -2.81 -25.76 -1.87
C LYS A 63 -3.68 -25.88 -3.12
N THR A 64 -3.07 -25.68 -4.31
CA THR A 64 -3.74 -25.78 -5.62
C THR A 64 -4.47 -27.11 -5.81
N VAL A 65 -3.99 -28.21 -5.21
CA VAL A 65 -4.67 -29.53 -5.27
C VAL A 65 -6.11 -29.44 -4.76
N VAL A 66 -6.38 -28.65 -3.72
CA VAL A 66 -7.72 -28.49 -3.15
C VAL A 66 -8.65 -27.77 -4.14
N GLY A 67 -8.14 -26.74 -4.84
CA GLY A 67 -8.88 -26.06 -5.90
C GLY A 67 -9.15 -26.98 -7.10
N GLU A 68 -8.16 -27.79 -7.49
CA GLU A 68 -8.31 -28.79 -8.56
C GLU A 68 -9.31 -29.89 -8.19
N PHE A 69 -9.42 -30.25 -6.91
CA PHE A 69 -10.44 -31.18 -6.42
C PHE A 69 -11.84 -30.59 -6.54
N ALA A 70 -12.04 -29.31 -6.21
CA ALA A 70 -13.32 -28.64 -6.37
C ALA A 70 -13.79 -28.64 -7.85
N VAL A 71 -12.85 -28.43 -8.78
CA VAL A 71 -13.09 -28.56 -10.21
C VAL A 71 -13.53 -29.99 -10.57
N HIS A 72 -12.81 -31.00 -10.08
CA HIS A 72 -13.14 -32.42 -10.31
C HIS A 72 -14.53 -32.78 -9.77
N LEU A 73 -14.82 -32.38 -8.53
CA LEU A 73 -16.09 -32.62 -7.85
C LEU A 73 -17.26 -31.98 -8.59
N ALA A 74 -17.10 -30.75 -9.08
CA ALA A 74 -18.12 -30.08 -9.89
C ALA A 74 -18.44 -30.84 -11.17
N LEU A 75 -17.41 -31.33 -11.87
CA LEU A 75 -17.57 -32.11 -13.09
C LEU A 75 -18.28 -33.46 -12.85
N GLU A 76 -17.91 -34.17 -11.78
CA GLU A 76 -18.59 -35.42 -11.37
C GLU A 76 -20.09 -35.17 -11.05
N GLN A 77 -20.42 -33.99 -10.53
CA GLN A 77 -21.80 -33.58 -10.26
C GLN A 77 -22.55 -33.03 -11.49
N GLY A 78 -21.88 -32.92 -12.65
CA GLY A 78 -22.45 -32.28 -13.84
C GLY A 78 -22.74 -30.78 -13.67
N ARG A 79 -22.02 -30.11 -12.77
CA ARG A 79 -22.16 -28.69 -12.43
C ARG A 79 -20.93 -27.88 -12.86
N LYS A 80 -21.04 -26.56 -12.79
CA LYS A 80 -19.94 -25.65 -13.14
C LYS A 80 -19.04 -25.33 -11.94
N CYS A 81 -17.76 -25.11 -12.20
CA CYS A 81 -16.79 -24.57 -11.27
C CYS A 81 -16.05 -23.39 -11.88
N PHE A 82 -16.00 -22.27 -11.17
CA PHE A 82 -15.21 -21.11 -11.58
C PHE A 82 -13.94 -21.01 -10.74
N TYR A 83 -12.80 -20.84 -11.39
CA TYR A 83 -11.50 -20.69 -10.75
C TYR A 83 -11.05 -19.24 -10.90
N THR A 84 -11.09 -18.48 -9.81
CA THR A 84 -10.68 -17.07 -9.80
C THR A 84 -9.24 -16.94 -9.30
N THR A 85 -8.53 -16.00 -9.92
CA THR A 85 -7.13 -15.69 -9.60
C THR A 85 -6.97 -14.18 -9.54
N PRO A 86 -6.08 -13.64 -8.69
CA PRO A 86 -5.86 -12.21 -8.60
C PRO A 86 -5.19 -11.65 -9.85
N ILE A 87 -4.47 -12.40 -10.68
CA ILE A 87 -3.69 -11.77 -11.78
C ILE A 87 -3.91 -12.54 -13.08
N LYS A 88 -4.03 -11.81 -14.19
CA LYS A 88 -4.21 -12.37 -15.55
C LYS A 88 -3.16 -13.44 -15.89
N ALA A 89 -1.90 -13.23 -15.52
CA ALA A 89 -0.83 -14.20 -15.73
C ALA A 89 -1.12 -15.53 -15.02
N LEU A 90 -1.62 -15.49 -13.78
CA LEU A 90 -2.02 -16.68 -13.05
C LEU A 90 -3.29 -17.32 -13.64
N SER A 91 -4.23 -16.50 -14.15
CA SER A 91 -5.40 -17.01 -14.89
C SER A 91 -4.97 -17.82 -16.12
N ASN A 92 -4.05 -17.28 -16.92
CA ASN A 92 -3.52 -17.97 -18.11
C ASN A 92 -2.78 -19.25 -17.73
N GLN A 93 -1.94 -19.21 -16.68
CA GLN A 93 -1.24 -20.38 -16.20
C GLN A 93 -2.22 -21.48 -15.75
N LYS A 94 -3.21 -21.13 -14.93
CA LYS A 94 -4.23 -22.08 -14.44
C LYS A 94 -5.10 -22.62 -15.57
N TYR A 95 -5.45 -21.78 -16.55
CA TYR A 95 -6.15 -22.22 -17.76
C TYR A 95 -5.35 -23.31 -18.48
N ASN A 96 -4.07 -23.07 -18.74
CA ASN A 96 -3.20 -24.04 -19.41
C ASN A 96 -3.04 -25.35 -18.61
N ASP A 97 -2.90 -25.25 -17.28
CA ASP A 97 -2.82 -26.43 -16.39
C ASP A 97 -4.11 -27.27 -16.47
N LEU A 98 -5.28 -26.62 -16.40
CA LEU A 98 -6.58 -27.30 -16.45
C LEU A 98 -6.91 -27.83 -17.86
N VAL A 99 -6.50 -27.13 -18.92
CA VAL A 99 -6.63 -27.59 -20.32
C VAL A 99 -5.82 -28.86 -20.54
N LYS A 100 -4.58 -28.93 -20.03
CA LYS A 100 -3.76 -30.14 -20.11
C LYS A 100 -4.46 -31.35 -19.47
N ARG A 101 -5.23 -31.13 -18.39
CA ARG A 101 -5.91 -32.19 -17.64
C ARG A 101 -7.28 -32.58 -18.20
N TYR A 102 -8.12 -31.61 -18.52
CA TYR A 102 -9.53 -31.82 -18.87
C TYR A 102 -9.86 -31.57 -20.35
N GLY A 103 -8.91 -31.03 -21.12
CA GLY A 103 -9.06 -30.70 -22.53
C GLY A 103 -9.70 -29.32 -22.77
N THR A 104 -9.44 -28.75 -23.95
CA THR A 104 -9.91 -27.41 -24.35
C THR A 104 -11.43 -27.28 -24.43
N ALA A 105 -12.15 -28.37 -24.67
CA ALA A 105 -13.62 -28.36 -24.76
C ALA A 105 -14.30 -28.08 -23.41
N LYS A 106 -13.68 -28.47 -22.30
CA LYS A 106 -14.25 -28.37 -20.94
C LYS A 106 -13.78 -27.16 -20.15
N VAL A 107 -12.81 -26.41 -20.67
CA VAL A 107 -12.14 -25.32 -19.95
C VAL A 107 -12.23 -24.03 -20.76
N GLY A 108 -12.71 -22.97 -20.11
CA GLY A 108 -12.76 -21.61 -20.61
C GLY A 108 -11.83 -20.66 -19.85
N LEU A 109 -11.55 -19.52 -20.46
CA LEU A 109 -10.78 -18.41 -19.90
C LEU A 109 -11.55 -17.13 -20.13
N LEU A 110 -11.90 -16.42 -19.06
CA LEU A 110 -12.50 -15.09 -19.12
C LEU A 110 -11.62 -14.09 -18.36
N THR A 111 -10.92 -13.24 -19.09
CA THR A 111 -10.19 -12.10 -18.53
C THR A 111 -10.73 -10.82 -19.16
N GLY A 112 -10.37 -9.66 -18.63
CA GLY A 112 -10.77 -8.37 -19.24
C GLY A 112 -10.35 -8.21 -20.71
N ASP A 113 -9.32 -8.95 -21.16
CA ASP A 113 -8.78 -8.80 -22.53
C ASP A 113 -9.14 -9.98 -23.45
N ASN A 114 -9.28 -11.18 -22.89
CA ASN A 114 -9.46 -12.43 -23.62
C ASN A 114 -10.70 -13.19 -23.14
N SER A 115 -11.52 -13.66 -24.09
CA SER A 115 -12.65 -14.54 -23.84
C SER A 115 -12.52 -15.80 -24.70
N VAL A 116 -12.33 -16.94 -24.06
CA VAL A 116 -12.17 -18.26 -24.70
C VAL A 116 -13.13 -19.23 -24.04
N ASN A 117 -14.02 -19.85 -24.83
CA ASN A 117 -14.95 -20.89 -24.36
C ASN A 117 -15.67 -20.53 -23.04
N GLY A 118 -16.26 -19.32 -22.97
CA GLY A 118 -16.83 -18.77 -21.72
C GLY A 118 -18.00 -19.54 -21.10
N GLU A 119 -18.63 -20.45 -21.84
CA GLU A 119 -19.73 -21.29 -21.37
C GLU A 119 -19.29 -22.69 -20.91
N ALA A 120 -17.98 -22.95 -20.90
CA ALA A 120 -17.42 -24.20 -20.41
C ALA A 120 -17.87 -24.53 -18.97
N PRO A 121 -17.90 -25.82 -18.59
CA PRO A 121 -18.19 -26.23 -17.21
C PRO A 121 -17.09 -25.78 -16.24
N ILE A 122 -15.85 -25.60 -16.71
CA ILE A 122 -14.75 -25.02 -15.95
C ILE A 122 -14.40 -23.68 -16.57
N VAL A 123 -14.44 -22.60 -15.80
CA VAL A 123 -14.02 -21.27 -16.30
C VAL A 123 -12.98 -20.67 -15.38
N VAL A 124 -11.79 -20.42 -15.91
CA VAL A 124 -10.74 -19.66 -15.23
C VAL A 124 -10.92 -18.18 -15.52
N MET A 125 -10.89 -17.33 -14.50
CA MET A 125 -11.11 -15.89 -14.68
C MET A 125 -10.39 -15.03 -13.65
N THR A 126 -10.36 -13.72 -13.88
CA THR A 126 -10.00 -12.77 -12.82
C THR A 126 -11.20 -12.48 -11.92
N THR A 127 -10.95 -12.10 -10.67
CA THR A 127 -12.01 -11.84 -9.69
C THR A 127 -12.99 -10.74 -10.15
N GLU A 128 -12.49 -9.72 -10.86
CA GLU A 128 -13.30 -8.63 -11.41
C GLU A 128 -14.32 -9.10 -12.44
N VAL A 129 -13.97 -10.08 -13.27
CA VAL A 129 -14.89 -10.62 -14.28
C VAL A 129 -16.05 -11.33 -13.59
N LEU A 130 -15.78 -12.11 -12.53
CA LEU A 130 -16.82 -12.75 -11.74
C LEU A 130 -17.75 -11.72 -11.08
N ARG A 131 -17.18 -10.68 -10.45
CA ARG A 131 -17.98 -9.58 -9.89
C ARG A 131 -18.92 -8.96 -10.92
N ASN A 132 -18.40 -8.65 -12.12
CA ASN A 132 -19.20 -8.05 -13.18
C ASN A 132 -20.34 -8.98 -13.63
N MET A 133 -20.10 -10.29 -13.69
CA MET A 133 -21.14 -11.28 -14.01
C MET A 133 -22.23 -11.33 -12.93
N LEU A 134 -21.87 -11.20 -11.65
CA LEU A 134 -22.82 -11.17 -10.53
C LEU A 134 -23.72 -9.93 -10.59
N TYR A 135 -23.15 -8.75 -10.86
CA TYR A 135 -23.93 -7.51 -11.04
C TYR A 135 -24.82 -7.55 -12.27
N ALA A 136 -24.33 -8.12 -13.38
CA ALA A 136 -25.11 -8.24 -14.60
C ALA A 136 -26.20 -9.34 -14.54
N GLY A 137 -26.18 -10.19 -13.51
CA GLY A 137 -27.05 -11.37 -13.44
C GLY A 137 -26.84 -12.33 -14.61
N SER A 138 -25.57 -12.57 -14.99
CA SER A 138 -25.23 -13.34 -16.20
C SER A 138 -25.79 -14.77 -16.15
N GLY A 139 -26.40 -15.21 -17.25
CA GLY A 139 -26.89 -16.59 -17.41
C GLY A 139 -25.79 -17.65 -17.33
N THR A 140 -24.53 -17.27 -17.58
CA THR A 140 -23.35 -18.16 -17.46
C THR A 140 -23.18 -18.71 -16.04
N LEU A 141 -23.68 -18.01 -15.01
CA LEU A 141 -23.69 -18.45 -13.60
C LEU A 141 -24.62 -19.64 -13.34
N SER A 142 -25.50 -19.97 -14.29
CA SER A 142 -26.42 -21.11 -14.14
C SER A 142 -25.66 -22.42 -13.99
N GLY A 143 -26.03 -23.20 -12.97
CA GLY A 143 -25.39 -24.46 -12.63
C GLY A 143 -24.05 -24.34 -11.91
N LEU A 144 -23.63 -23.13 -11.50
CA LEU A 144 -22.43 -22.92 -10.68
C LEU A 144 -22.61 -23.56 -9.30
N ALA A 145 -21.65 -24.41 -8.92
CA ALA A 145 -21.63 -25.08 -7.62
C ALA A 145 -20.44 -24.65 -6.75
N PHE A 146 -19.29 -24.40 -7.38
CA PHE A 146 -18.05 -24.10 -6.67
C PHE A 146 -17.36 -22.88 -7.27
N VAL A 147 -16.85 -22.01 -6.39
CA VAL A 147 -15.92 -20.94 -6.76
C VAL A 147 -14.63 -21.15 -6.00
N VAL A 148 -13.56 -21.43 -6.74
CA VAL A 148 -12.20 -21.46 -6.19
C VAL A 148 -11.67 -20.03 -6.20
N MET A 149 -11.22 -19.58 -5.05
CA MET A 149 -10.70 -18.25 -4.78
C MET A 149 -9.22 -18.39 -4.40
N ASP A 150 -8.35 -18.34 -5.41
CA ASP A 150 -6.91 -18.56 -5.23
C ASP A 150 -6.19 -17.30 -4.73
N GLU A 151 -5.23 -17.45 -3.82
CA GLU A 151 -4.52 -16.34 -3.18
C GLU A 151 -5.45 -15.32 -2.48
N VAL A 152 -6.46 -15.78 -1.73
CA VAL A 152 -7.48 -14.94 -1.07
C VAL A 152 -6.92 -13.87 -0.12
N HIS A 153 -5.66 -14.00 0.33
CA HIS A 153 -4.98 -12.96 1.11
C HIS A 153 -4.79 -11.63 0.36
N TYR A 154 -5.02 -11.61 -0.96
CA TYR A 154 -5.18 -10.38 -1.75
C TYR A 154 -6.38 -9.53 -1.36
N LEU A 155 -7.28 -10.05 -0.53
CA LEU A 155 -8.35 -9.27 0.08
C LEU A 155 -7.81 -8.05 0.86
N ALA A 156 -6.57 -8.10 1.36
CA ALA A 156 -5.93 -6.94 2.00
C ALA A 156 -5.35 -5.89 1.03
N ASP A 157 -5.40 -6.14 -0.28
CA ASP A 157 -4.95 -5.17 -1.29
C ASP A 157 -5.86 -3.93 -1.28
N ARG A 158 -5.26 -2.73 -1.23
CA ARG A 158 -6.01 -1.47 -1.12
C ARG A 158 -6.95 -1.21 -2.29
N PHE A 159 -6.58 -1.62 -3.50
CA PHE A 159 -7.31 -1.27 -4.72
C PHE A 159 -8.26 -2.38 -5.16
N ARG A 160 -7.87 -3.63 -4.92
CA ARG A 160 -8.57 -4.81 -5.46
C ARG A 160 -9.24 -5.65 -4.40
N GLY A 161 -8.90 -5.45 -3.13
CA GLY A 161 -9.44 -6.23 -2.01
C GLY A 161 -10.97 -6.14 -1.89
N ALA A 162 -11.54 -4.97 -2.16
CA ALA A 162 -13.00 -4.77 -2.13
C ALA A 162 -13.75 -5.73 -3.06
N VAL A 163 -13.19 -6.00 -4.26
CA VAL A 163 -13.79 -6.91 -5.25
C VAL A 163 -13.92 -8.33 -4.71
N TRP A 164 -12.96 -8.78 -3.88
CA TRP A 164 -13.02 -10.11 -3.28
C TRP A 164 -14.18 -10.23 -2.30
N GLU A 165 -14.33 -9.25 -1.41
CA GLU A 165 -15.45 -9.21 -0.47
C GLU A 165 -16.79 -9.10 -1.19
N GLU A 166 -16.88 -8.28 -2.24
CA GLU A 166 -18.10 -8.20 -3.05
C GLU A 166 -18.48 -9.56 -3.64
N VAL A 167 -17.53 -10.28 -4.25
CA VAL A 167 -17.82 -11.63 -4.77
C VAL A 167 -18.24 -12.56 -3.63
N ILE A 168 -17.51 -12.55 -2.51
CA ILE A 168 -17.82 -13.38 -1.34
C ILE A 168 -19.14 -13.00 -0.71
N ILE A 169 -19.71 -11.81 -0.87
CA ILE A 169 -21.02 -11.44 -0.32
C ILE A 169 -22.17 -11.68 -1.31
N HIS A 170 -21.91 -11.51 -2.62
CA HIS A 170 -22.96 -11.57 -3.65
C HIS A 170 -23.15 -12.93 -4.33
N LEU A 171 -22.22 -13.88 -4.17
CA LEU A 171 -22.45 -15.25 -4.61
C LEU A 171 -23.78 -15.80 -4.03
N PRO A 172 -24.51 -16.64 -4.77
CA PRO A 172 -25.66 -17.35 -4.21
C PRO A 172 -25.24 -18.28 -3.05
N GLU A 173 -26.08 -18.42 -2.03
CA GLU A 173 -25.82 -19.33 -0.89
C GLU A 173 -25.62 -20.80 -1.30
N SER A 174 -26.15 -21.20 -2.46
CA SER A 174 -25.96 -22.54 -3.02
C SER A 174 -24.55 -22.79 -3.56
N VAL A 175 -23.73 -21.75 -3.71
CA VAL A 175 -22.37 -21.86 -4.25
C VAL A 175 -21.37 -21.99 -3.09
N ARG A 176 -20.55 -23.05 -3.11
CA ARG A 176 -19.51 -23.28 -2.11
C ARG A 176 -18.20 -22.60 -2.52
N ILE A 177 -17.54 -21.99 -1.53
CA ILE A 177 -16.28 -21.27 -1.73
C ILE A 177 -15.12 -22.17 -1.31
N VAL A 178 -14.09 -22.20 -2.15
CA VAL A 178 -12.80 -22.83 -1.87
C VAL A 178 -11.75 -21.73 -1.83
N ALA A 179 -11.48 -21.20 -0.64
CA ALA A 179 -10.55 -20.09 -0.44
C ALA A 179 -9.14 -20.63 -0.14
N LEU A 180 -8.17 -20.33 -1.01
CA LEU A 180 -6.78 -20.75 -0.85
C LEU A 180 -5.93 -19.54 -0.46
N SER A 181 -5.21 -19.63 0.66
CA SER A 181 -4.43 -18.52 1.21
C SER A 181 -3.02 -18.92 1.58
N ALA A 182 -2.09 -17.96 1.54
CA ALA A 182 -0.85 -18.04 2.28
C ALA A 182 -1.12 -18.05 3.80
N THR A 183 -0.10 -18.28 4.61
CA THR A 183 -0.23 -18.33 6.08
C THR A 183 -0.59 -16.95 6.64
N VAL A 184 -1.85 -16.79 7.06
CA VAL A 184 -2.38 -15.60 7.73
C VAL A 184 -2.65 -15.89 9.21
N SER A 185 -2.37 -14.94 10.10
CA SER A 185 -2.43 -15.16 11.56
C SER A 185 -3.85 -15.20 12.11
N ASN A 186 -4.82 -14.69 11.35
CA ASN A 186 -6.23 -14.60 11.71
C ASN A 186 -7.11 -15.41 10.74
N ALA A 187 -6.61 -16.55 10.26
CA ALA A 187 -7.37 -17.45 9.40
C ALA A 187 -8.71 -17.88 10.03
N GLU A 188 -8.72 -18.12 11.34
CA GLU A 188 -9.95 -18.43 12.08
C GLU A 188 -10.95 -17.27 12.07
N GLU A 189 -10.51 -16.02 12.27
CA GLU A 189 -11.38 -14.83 12.18
C GLU A 189 -11.99 -14.70 10.79
N PHE A 190 -11.19 -14.94 9.74
CA PHE A 190 -11.67 -14.91 8.36
C PHE A 190 -12.64 -16.05 8.07
N GLY A 191 -12.36 -17.24 8.60
CA GLY A 191 -13.24 -18.41 8.50
C GLY A 191 -14.56 -18.25 9.24
N GLU A 192 -14.58 -17.63 10.42
CA GLU A 192 -15.80 -17.27 11.15
C GLU A 192 -16.67 -16.29 10.35
N TRP A 193 -16.05 -15.31 9.69
CA TRP A 193 -16.75 -14.40 8.80
C TRP A 193 -17.34 -15.12 7.58
N LEU A 194 -16.56 -15.98 6.90
CA LEU A 194 -17.07 -16.84 5.83
C LEU A 194 -18.24 -17.71 6.32
N GLY A 195 -18.12 -18.29 7.52
CA GLY A 195 -19.18 -19.05 8.18
C GLY A 195 -20.47 -18.25 8.35
N THR A 196 -20.35 -16.99 8.76
CA THR A 196 -21.46 -16.07 8.98
C THR A 196 -22.17 -15.69 7.66
N VAL A 197 -21.40 -15.50 6.58
CA VAL A 197 -21.92 -15.02 5.29
C VAL A 197 -22.34 -16.17 4.35
N ARG A 198 -21.71 -17.35 4.47
CA ARG A 198 -21.82 -18.47 3.52
C ARG A 198 -22.30 -19.79 4.13
N GLY A 199 -22.49 -19.83 5.44
CA GLY A 199 -22.79 -21.06 6.16
C GLY A 199 -21.56 -21.95 6.32
N ASP A 200 -21.77 -23.25 6.45
CA ASP A 200 -20.74 -24.22 6.85
C ASP A 200 -19.45 -24.10 6.03
N THR A 201 -18.39 -23.62 6.69
CA THR A 201 -17.06 -23.42 6.11
C THR A 201 -16.02 -24.01 7.06
N THR A 202 -15.29 -25.02 6.61
CA THR A 202 -14.23 -25.65 7.38
C THR A 202 -12.91 -24.89 7.19
N VAL A 203 -12.29 -24.48 8.30
CA VAL A 203 -11.00 -23.78 8.32
C VAL A 203 -9.87 -24.76 8.53
N ILE A 204 -8.91 -24.77 7.62
CA ILE A 204 -7.74 -25.65 7.64
C ILE A 204 -6.50 -24.77 7.63
N VAL A 205 -5.75 -24.84 8.73
CA VAL A 205 -4.48 -24.12 8.87
C VAL A 205 -3.37 -25.15 8.94
N ASP A 206 -2.42 -25.05 8.02
CA ASP A 206 -1.18 -25.81 8.07
C ASP A 206 -0.01 -24.82 8.11
N GLU A 207 0.94 -25.05 9.01
CA GLU A 207 2.16 -24.24 9.14
C GLU A 207 3.40 -24.98 8.61
N HIS A 208 3.24 -26.24 8.20
CA HIS A 208 4.34 -27.05 7.72
C HIS A 208 4.79 -26.59 6.32
N ARG A 209 6.09 -26.32 6.19
CA ARG A 209 6.72 -25.99 4.90
C ARG A 209 7.42 -27.24 4.36
N PRO A 210 7.01 -27.80 3.21
CA PRO A 210 7.59 -29.04 2.69
C PRO A 210 9.09 -28.97 2.44
N VAL A 211 9.60 -27.80 2.04
CA VAL A 211 11.02 -27.53 1.86
C VAL A 211 11.46 -26.55 2.95
N PRO A 212 12.24 -26.99 3.96
CA PRO A 212 12.75 -26.14 5.03
C PRO A 212 13.47 -24.90 4.49
N LEU A 213 13.31 -23.76 5.17
CA LEU A 213 13.95 -22.49 4.80
C LEU A 213 15.09 -22.16 5.76
N TRP A 214 16.30 -22.00 5.21
CA TRP A 214 17.43 -21.42 5.92
C TRP A 214 17.54 -19.93 5.66
N GLN A 215 17.77 -19.17 6.72
CA GLN A 215 17.86 -17.72 6.69
C GLN A 215 19.32 -17.32 6.87
N HIS A 216 19.83 -16.52 5.95
CA HIS A 216 21.22 -16.14 5.82
C HIS A 216 21.37 -14.64 5.70
N MET A 217 22.55 -14.14 6.09
CA MET A 217 22.97 -12.77 5.85
C MET A 217 24.32 -12.76 5.15
N MET A 218 24.42 -12.07 4.01
CA MET A 218 25.68 -11.93 3.29
C MET A 218 26.38 -10.63 3.66
N VAL A 219 27.58 -10.74 4.26
CA VAL A 219 28.42 -9.59 4.63
C VAL A 219 29.72 -9.65 3.84
N GLY A 220 29.93 -8.68 2.95
CA GLY A 220 31.02 -8.74 1.97
C GLY A 220 30.86 -9.96 1.07
N ASN A 221 31.87 -10.83 0.99
CA ASN A 221 31.84 -12.05 0.17
C ASN A 221 31.61 -13.34 1.00
N ARG A 222 30.96 -13.23 2.16
CA ARG A 222 30.67 -14.38 3.05
C ARG A 222 29.21 -14.42 3.43
N ILE A 223 28.64 -15.62 3.37
CA ILE A 223 27.28 -15.93 3.79
C ILE A 223 27.37 -16.46 5.23
N TYR A 224 26.54 -15.91 6.12
CA TYR A 224 26.44 -16.31 7.52
C TYR A 224 25.01 -16.76 7.80
N ASP A 225 24.85 -17.89 8.49
CA ASP A 225 23.54 -18.27 9.04
C ASP A 225 23.04 -17.17 9.98
N MET A 226 21.78 -16.80 9.84
CA MET A 226 21.13 -15.82 10.72
C MET A 226 20.97 -16.37 12.13
N PHE A 227 20.68 -17.66 12.26
CA PHE A 227 20.42 -18.34 13.52
C PHE A 227 21.47 -19.42 13.77
N THR A 228 22.02 -19.48 14.98
CA THR A 228 22.88 -20.60 15.40
C THR A 228 22.02 -21.76 15.88
N ALA A 229 22.32 -22.98 15.42
CA ALA A 229 21.69 -24.20 15.88
C ALA A 229 22.20 -24.58 17.29
N GLU A 230 21.65 -23.98 18.34
CA GLU A 230 21.78 -24.53 19.69
C GLU A 230 20.46 -25.19 20.12
N ALA A 231 20.54 -26.52 20.24
CA ALA A 231 19.61 -27.47 20.87
C ALA A 231 18.24 -27.73 20.20
N GLY A 232 18.21 -28.77 19.35
CA GLY A 232 17.01 -29.55 19.01
C GLY A 232 16.03 -28.90 18.04
N GLU A 233 15.28 -29.72 17.30
CA GLU A 233 14.10 -29.28 16.56
C GLU A 233 13.13 -28.61 17.54
N GLY A 234 13.10 -27.27 17.55
CA GLY A 234 12.16 -26.47 18.37
C GLY A 234 12.77 -25.59 19.46
N GLY A 235 14.10 -25.53 19.64
CA GLY A 235 14.74 -24.61 20.59
C GLY A 235 14.64 -23.13 20.18
N PRO A 236 14.77 -22.17 21.12
CA PRO A 236 14.79 -20.75 20.81
C PRO A 236 16.00 -20.41 19.94
N LYS A 237 15.75 -19.98 18.71
CA LYS A 237 16.79 -19.63 17.73
C LYS A 237 17.54 -18.37 18.20
N HIS A 238 18.80 -18.53 18.58
CA HIS A 238 19.66 -17.40 18.89
C HIS A 238 20.26 -16.80 17.61
N ILE A 239 20.30 -15.47 17.53
CA ILE A 239 20.91 -14.75 16.40
C ILE A 239 22.42 -14.99 16.43
N ASN A 240 23.02 -15.21 15.26
CA ASN A 240 24.44 -15.44 15.11
C ASN A 240 25.29 -14.34 15.78
N PRO A 241 26.09 -14.67 16.81
CA PRO A 241 26.88 -13.70 17.55
C PRO A 241 27.88 -12.92 16.67
N THR A 242 28.31 -13.50 15.56
CA THR A 242 29.23 -12.86 14.61
C THR A 242 28.56 -11.68 13.92
N LEU A 243 27.30 -11.82 13.48
CA LEU A 243 26.52 -10.73 12.88
C LEU A 243 26.31 -9.59 13.89
N MET A 244 26.00 -9.93 15.15
CA MET A 244 25.86 -8.95 16.22
C MET A 244 27.17 -8.20 16.53
N ARG A 245 28.33 -8.86 16.44
CA ARG A 245 29.64 -8.21 16.58
C ARG A 245 29.91 -7.25 15.43
N ILE A 246 29.63 -7.67 14.19
CA ILE A 246 29.79 -6.84 13.00
C ILE A 246 28.96 -5.55 13.12
N ALA A 247 27.68 -5.65 13.50
CA ALA A 247 26.80 -4.50 13.71
C ALA A 247 27.33 -3.53 14.77
N ARG A 248 27.72 -4.05 15.95
CA ARG A 248 28.26 -3.24 17.06
C ARG A 248 29.57 -2.54 16.71
N ASP A 249 30.46 -3.21 15.97
CA ASP A 249 31.73 -2.62 15.57
C ASP A 249 31.53 -1.48 14.55
N GLU A 250 30.53 -1.59 13.68
CA GLU A 250 30.14 -0.53 12.75
C GLU A 250 29.56 0.69 13.48
N GLU A 251 28.65 0.47 14.44
CA GLU A 251 28.06 1.55 15.26
C GLU A 251 29.14 2.30 16.08
N ARG A 252 30.09 1.57 16.68
CA ARG A 252 31.23 2.15 17.41
C ARG A 252 32.12 3.02 16.53
N LEU A 253 32.30 2.64 15.26
CA LEU A 253 33.08 3.39 14.29
C LEU A 253 32.33 4.63 13.80
N ALA A 254 31.01 4.54 13.62
CA ALA A 254 30.16 5.68 13.26
C ALA A 254 30.11 6.74 14.37
N GLY A 255 30.04 6.34 15.64
CA GLY A 255 29.98 7.24 16.79
C GLY A 255 31.27 8.03 17.10
N ARG A 256 32.41 7.68 16.49
CA ARG A 256 33.71 8.38 16.69
C ARG A 256 34.02 9.46 15.64
N GLY A 257 33.08 9.76 14.73
CA GLY A 257 33.23 10.75 13.65
C GLY A 257 33.20 12.23 14.06
N GLY A 258 33.99 12.63 15.06
CA GLY A 258 34.22 14.03 15.41
C GLY A 258 35.67 14.43 15.17
N ARG A 259 35.90 15.29 14.16
CA ARG A 259 37.17 16.00 13.84
C ARG A 259 38.30 15.16 13.24
N ARG A 260 38.26 14.92 11.92
CA ARG A 260 39.38 15.10 10.96
C ARG A 260 38.91 14.74 9.54
N GLY A 261 39.12 15.66 8.60
CA GLY A 261 38.46 15.73 7.29
C GLY A 261 38.95 14.76 6.21
N TYR A 262 39.04 13.46 6.49
CA TYR A 262 39.09 12.42 5.47
C TYR A 262 38.24 11.25 5.94
N GLY A 263 37.02 11.12 5.40
CA GLY A 263 36.12 10.01 5.71
C GLY A 263 36.74 8.70 5.27
N ARG A 264 37.03 7.79 6.20
CA ARG A 264 37.40 6.41 5.89
C ARG A 264 36.16 5.76 5.23
N PRO A 265 36.29 5.08 4.07
CA PRO A 265 35.16 4.39 3.47
C PRO A 265 34.61 3.33 4.45
N PRO A 266 33.27 3.10 4.45
CA PRO A 266 32.66 2.07 5.29
C PRO A 266 33.35 0.72 5.03
N ARG A 267 33.67 0.01 6.11
CA ARG A 267 34.49 -1.21 6.06
C ARG A 267 33.72 -2.39 5.46
N ASN A 268 32.40 -2.42 5.65
CA ASN A 268 31.48 -3.40 5.09
C ASN A 268 30.62 -2.69 4.05
N ARG A 269 31.10 -2.62 2.81
CA ARG A 269 30.27 -2.15 1.70
C ARG A 269 29.19 -3.21 1.40
N PRO A 270 28.02 -2.80 0.90
CA PRO A 270 27.06 -3.74 0.35
C PRO A 270 27.74 -4.68 -0.66
N PRO A 271 27.45 -5.99 -0.63
CA PRO A 271 27.97 -6.94 -1.61
C PRO A 271 27.70 -6.46 -3.04
N ASP A 272 28.69 -6.58 -3.91
CA ASP A 272 28.48 -6.32 -5.33
C ASP A 272 27.57 -7.40 -5.94
N ARG A 273 26.74 -7.03 -6.92
CA ARG A 273 25.74 -7.93 -7.50
C ARG A 273 26.38 -9.08 -8.26
N ALA A 274 27.45 -8.84 -9.02
CA ALA A 274 28.16 -9.89 -9.71
C ALA A 274 28.86 -10.83 -8.72
N GLN A 275 29.52 -10.29 -7.70
CA GLN A 275 30.14 -11.08 -6.63
C GLN A 275 29.12 -11.95 -5.87
N THR A 276 27.91 -11.43 -5.67
CA THR A 276 26.81 -12.17 -5.05
C THR A 276 26.45 -13.39 -5.90
N ILE A 277 26.26 -13.20 -7.20
CA ILE A 277 25.93 -14.30 -8.12
C ILE A 277 27.07 -15.33 -8.20
N GLU A 278 28.32 -14.90 -8.36
CA GLU A 278 29.49 -15.80 -8.35
C GLU A 278 29.58 -16.61 -7.05
N LYS A 279 29.30 -15.97 -5.92
CA LYS A 279 29.33 -16.63 -4.62
C LYS A 279 28.24 -17.69 -4.51
N LEU A 280 27.01 -17.38 -4.93
CA LEU A 280 25.91 -18.33 -4.96
C LEU A 280 26.20 -19.50 -5.90
N ASP A 281 26.77 -19.25 -7.09
CA ASP A 281 27.15 -20.29 -8.03
C ASP A 281 28.22 -21.21 -7.43
N SER A 282 29.26 -20.64 -6.79
CA SER A 282 30.33 -21.40 -6.15
C SER A 282 29.86 -22.30 -5.00
N GLU A 283 28.74 -21.94 -4.35
CA GLU A 283 28.12 -22.73 -3.27
C GLU A 283 26.98 -23.63 -3.78
N GLY A 284 26.73 -23.65 -5.10
CA GLY A 284 25.66 -24.44 -5.71
C GLY A 284 24.26 -23.96 -5.36
N LEU A 285 24.10 -22.70 -4.97
CA LEU A 285 22.86 -22.10 -4.49
C LEU A 285 21.96 -21.56 -5.62
N LEU A 286 22.39 -21.67 -6.88
CA LEU A 286 21.58 -21.35 -8.06
C LEU A 286 20.56 -22.47 -8.38
N PRO A 287 19.42 -22.18 -9.03
CA PRO A 287 19.00 -20.86 -9.52
C PRO A 287 18.56 -19.92 -8.39
N ALA A 288 18.80 -18.62 -8.58
CA ALA A 288 18.49 -17.59 -7.60
C ALA A 288 17.59 -16.47 -8.15
N ILE A 289 16.69 -15.98 -7.30
CA ILE A 289 15.91 -14.76 -7.54
C ILE A 289 16.41 -13.68 -6.57
N THR A 290 16.92 -12.57 -7.11
CA THR A 290 17.31 -11.39 -6.33
C THR A 290 16.23 -10.33 -6.39
N PHE A 291 15.59 -10.05 -5.27
CA PHE A 291 14.57 -9.01 -5.16
C PHE A 291 15.18 -7.62 -5.00
N ILE A 292 14.85 -6.75 -5.95
CA ILE A 292 15.23 -5.33 -6.00
C ILE A 292 13.95 -4.51 -6.18
N PHE A 293 13.64 -3.61 -5.24
CA PHE A 293 12.40 -2.82 -5.26
C PHE A 293 12.44 -1.62 -6.24
N SER A 294 13.22 -1.74 -7.31
CA SER A 294 13.33 -0.74 -8.37
C SER A 294 13.46 -1.44 -9.73
N ARG A 295 12.60 -1.07 -10.69
CA ARG A 295 12.62 -1.63 -12.06
C ARG A 295 13.95 -1.34 -12.75
N ALA A 296 14.34 -0.08 -12.79
CA ALA A 296 15.66 0.34 -13.27
C ALA A 296 16.81 -0.30 -12.46
N GLY A 297 16.57 -0.61 -11.19
CA GLY A 297 17.52 -1.37 -10.36
C GLY A 297 17.72 -2.81 -10.84
N CYS A 298 16.66 -3.50 -11.26
CA CYS A 298 16.74 -4.83 -11.86
C CYS A 298 17.50 -4.82 -13.19
N ASP A 299 17.18 -3.89 -14.09
CA ASP A 299 17.87 -3.76 -15.38
C ASP A 299 19.35 -3.45 -15.16
N ALA A 300 19.65 -2.50 -14.27
CA ALA A 300 21.03 -2.16 -13.91
C ALA A 300 21.78 -3.35 -13.29
N ALA A 301 21.11 -4.23 -12.53
CA ALA A 301 21.72 -5.41 -11.95
C ALA A 301 22.13 -6.44 -13.01
N VAL A 302 21.28 -6.67 -14.02
CA VAL A 302 21.62 -7.51 -15.17
C VAL A 302 22.83 -6.93 -15.90
N MET A 303 22.82 -5.63 -16.20
CA MET A 303 23.92 -4.98 -16.92
C MET A 303 25.22 -5.00 -16.12
N GLN A 304 25.18 -4.84 -14.79
CA GLN A 304 26.37 -4.98 -13.93
C GLN A 304 26.97 -6.39 -14.03
N CYS A 305 26.13 -7.44 -14.02
CA CYS A 305 26.60 -8.81 -14.17
C CYS A 305 27.14 -9.07 -15.59
N LEU A 306 26.50 -8.51 -16.62
CA LEU A 306 26.95 -8.56 -18.00
C LEU A 306 28.34 -7.95 -18.16
N TYR A 307 28.55 -6.73 -17.65
CA TYR A 307 29.83 -6.03 -17.71
C TYR A 307 30.92 -6.69 -16.86
N ALA A 308 30.55 -7.38 -15.77
CA ALA A 308 31.47 -8.20 -14.99
C ALA A 308 31.87 -9.50 -15.72
N GLY A 309 31.22 -9.84 -16.84
CA GLY A 309 31.56 -11.01 -17.65
C GLY A 309 30.93 -12.32 -17.15
N ILE A 310 29.90 -12.25 -16.31
CA ILE A 310 29.21 -13.43 -15.78
C ILE A 310 28.62 -14.25 -16.94
N ARG A 311 28.85 -15.56 -16.88
CA ARG A 311 28.31 -16.55 -17.82
C ARG A 311 27.97 -17.82 -17.06
N LEU A 312 26.67 -18.10 -16.95
CA LEU A 312 26.15 -19.24 -16.20
C LEU A 312 25.73 -20.39 -17.12
N THR A 313 25.80 -20.21 -18.45
CA THR A 313 25.29 -21.15 -19.45
C THR A 313 26.38 -21.78 -20.31
N ASP A 314 26.16 -23.03 -20.70
CA ASP A 314 26.95 -23.72 -21.72
C ASP A 314 26.49 -23.39 -23.17
N GLU A 315 27.21 -23.88 -24.19
CA GLU A 315 26.86 -23.62 -25.61
C GLU A 315 25.55 -24.29 -26.04
N ARG A 316 25.16 -25.40 -25.43
CA ARG A 316 23.91 -26.11 -25.74
C ARG A 316 22.71 -25.34 -25.17
N GLU A 317 22.79 -24.96 -23.89
CA GLU A 317 21.80 -24.11 -23.22
C GLU A 317 21.64 -22.79 -23.98
N LYS A 318 22.75 -22.17 -24.41
CA LYS A 318 22.73 -20.95 -25.23
C LYS A 318 21.94 -21.12 -26.54
N HIS A 319 22.15 -22.23 -27.25
CA HIS A 319 21.42 -22.50 -28.49
C HIS A 319 19.92 -22.70 -28.25
N GLU A 320 19.56 -23.44 -27.19
CA GLU A 320 18.16 -23.65 -26.81
C GLU A 320 17.47 -22.34 -26.42
N ILE A 321 18.14 -21.49 -25.62
CA ILE A 321 17.65 -20.16 -25.25
C ILE A 321 17.37 -19.32 -26.49
N ARG A 322 18.31 -19.28 -27.44
CA ARG A 322 18.15 -18.51 -28.68
C ARG A 322 16.95 -18.98 -29.48
N GLN A 323 16.77 -20.29 -29.64
CA GLN A 323 15.64 -20.85 -30.37
C GLN A 323 14.29 -20.43 -29.74
N ILE A 324 14.17 -20.51 -28.41
CA ILE A 324 12.96 -20.12 -27.70
C ILE A 324 12.71 -18.61 -27.85
N VAL A 325 13.75 -17.79 -27.69
CA VAL A 325 13.65 -16.33 -27.85
C VAL A 325 13.17 -15.97 -29.25
N ASP A 326 13.81 -16.52 -30.29
CA ASP A 326 13.49 -16.20 -31.68
C ASP A 326 12.06 -16.68 -32.03
N GLU A 327 11.65 -17.88 -31.59
CA GLU A 327 10.28 -18.40 -31.80
C GLU A 327 9.22 -17.53 -31.12
N ARG A 328 9.43 -17.17 -29.85
CA ARG A 328 8.47 -16.40 -29.05
C ARG A 328 8.38 -14.93 -29.45
N THR A 329 9.40 -14.38 -30.09
CA THR A 329 9.43 -12.96 -30.50
C THR A 329 9.26 -12.74 -32.00
N ALA A 330 9.14 -13.81 -32.81
CA ALA A 330 9.00 -13.75 -34.27
C ALA A 330 7.83 -12.89 -34.78
N HIS A 331 6.80 -12.68 -33.95
CA HIS A 331 5.62 -11.91 -34.32
C HIS A 331 5.77 -10.40 -34.05
N LEU A 332 6.83 -9.97 -33.34
CA LEU A 332 7.09 -8.56 -33.02
C LEU A 332 7.82 -7.87 -34.19
N PRO A 333 7.45 -6.64 -34.57
CA PRO A 333 8.15 -5.91 -35.63
C PRO A 333 9.62 -5.61 -35.26
N ASP A 334 10.52 -5.75 -36.24
CA ASP A 334 11.97 -5.48 -36.04
C ASP A 334 12.26 -4.05 -35.56
N GLU A 335 11.49 -3.07 -36.04
CA GLU A 335 11.60 -1.67 -35.60
C GLU A 335 11.29 -1.49 -34.12
N ASP A 336 10.29 -2.22 -33.60
CA ASP A 336 9.93 -2.20 -32.19
C ASP A 336 11.01 -2.93 -31.38
N LEU A 337 11.48 -4.10 -31.84
CA LEU A 337 12.53 -4.89 -31.18
C LEU A 337 13.83 -4.09 -30.98
N ALA A 338 14.21 -3.27 -31.96
CA ALA A 338 15.38 -2.41 -31.86
C ALA A 338 15.25 -1.38 -30.73
N VAL A 339 14.08 -0.72 -30.62
CA VAL A 339 13.78 0.26 -29.56
C VAL A 339 13.78 -0.37 -28.17
N LEU A 340 13.41 -1.65 -28.10
CA LEU A 340 13.30 -2.42 -26.86
C LEU A 340 14.64 -2.97 -26.33
N GLY A 341 15.75 -2.73 -27.03
CA GLY A 341 17.05 -3.29 -26.65
C GLY A 341 17.12 -4.82 -26.78
N PHE A 342 16.36 -5.41 -27.72
CA PHE A 342 16.21 -6.86 -27.86
C PHE A 342 17.54 -7.62 -27.94
N LEU A 343 18.54 -7.08 -28.65
CA LEU A 343 19.83 -7.75 -28.81
C LEU A 343 20.60 -7.87 -27.49
N GLU A 344 20.59 -6.83 -26.68
CA GLU A 344 21.23 -6.81 -25.36
C GLU A 344 20.49 -7.73 -24.39
N TRP A 345 19.15 -7.66 -24.40
CA TRP A 345 18.29 -8.55 -23.63
C TRP A 345 18.55 -10.02 -23.98
N ARG A 346 18.64 -10.37 -25.27
CA ARG A 346 18.96 -11.73 -25.72
C ARG A 346 20.35 -12.17 -25.28
N ASP A 347 21.38 -11.32 -25.37
CA ASP A 347 22.74 -11.69 -24.91
C ASP A 347 22.76 -11.98 -23.39
N CYS A 348 21.98 -11.24 -22.60
CA CYS A 348 21.85 -11.49 -21.17
C CYS A 348 21.19 -12.85 -20.89
N LEU A 349 20.10 -13.17 -21.59
CA LEU A 349 19.45 -14.48 -21.48
C LEU A 349 20.39 -15.61 -21.88
N GLU A 350 21.10 -15.45 -22.99
CA GLU A 350 22.08 -16.42 -23.49
C GLU A 350 23.21 -16.70 -22.48
N ARG A 351 23.44 -15.81 -21.50
CA ARG A 351 24.39 -15.97 -20.37
C ARG A 351 23.74 -16.51 -19.09
N GLY A 352 22.43 -16.72 -19.08
CA GLY A 352 21.66 -17.21 -17.94
C GLY A 352 21.22 -16.11 -16.96
N LEU A 353 21.19 -14.85 -17.39
CA LEU A 353 20.83 -13.68 -16.59
C LEU A 353 19.54 -13.05 -17.12
N ALA A 354 18.62 -12.66 -16.24
CA ALA A 354 17.42 -11.94 -16.64
C ALA A 354 16.96 -10.90 -15.61
N ALA A 355 16.30 -9.84 -16.09
CA ALA A 355 15.45 -9.01 -15.26
C ALA A 355 14.00 -9.54 -15.32
N HIS A 356 13.22 -9.31 -14.26
CA HIS A 356 11.77 -9.58 -14.26
C HIS A 356 11.01 -8.48 -13.49
N HIS A 357 10.28 -7.64 -14.21
CA HIS A 357 9.44 -6.63 -13.57
C HIS A 357 8.29 -6.18 -14.47
N ALA A 358 7.28 -5.52 -13.86
CA ALA A 358 6.09 -5.07 -14.56
C ALA A 358 6.33 -4.12 -15.76
N GLY A 359 7.45 -3.39 -15.78
CA GLY A 359 7.85 -2.51 -16.89
C GLY A 359 8.35 -3.23 -18.16
N MET A 360 8.57 -4.55 -18.11
CA MET A 360 8.93 -5.35 -19.28
C MET A 360 7.71 -5.69 -20.12
N LEU A 361 7.91 -5.88 -21.42
CA LEU A 361 6.85 -6.37 -22.30
C LEU A 361 6.36 -7.75 -21.85
N PRO A 362 5.05 -8.05 -21.99
CA PRO A 362 4.48 -9.36 -21.67
C PRO A 362 5.24 -10.52 -22.32
N ALA A 363 5.51 -10.46 -23.62
CA ALA A 363 6.25 -11.49 -24.33
C ALA A 363 7.67 -11.74 -23.75
N PHE A 364 8.38 -10.68 -23.34
CA PHE A 364 9.71 -10.83 -22.75
C PHE A 364 9.64 -11.46 -21.35
N LYS A 365 8.61 -11.11 -20.56
CA LYS A 365 8.40 -11.74 -19.24
C LYS A 365 8.09 -13.23 -19.37
N GLU A 366 7.20 -13.59 -20.29
CA GLU A 366 6.83 -14.99 -20.55
C GLU A 366 8.03 -15.82 -21.00
N VAL A 367 8.91 -15.26 -21.84
CA VAL A 367 10.18 -15.91 -22.21
C VAL A 367 11.07 -16.11 -20.98
N VAL A 368 11.25 -15.08 -20.13
CA VAL A 368 12.06 -15.22 -18.89
C VAL A 368 11.47 -16.28 -17.96
N GLU A 369 10.15 -16.31 -17.80
CA GLU A 369 9.41 -17.29 -17.00
C GLU A 369 9.63 -18.72 -17.54
N GLU A 370 9.46 -18.93 -18.84
CA GLU A 370 9.67 -20.21 -19.51
C GLU A 370 11.13 -20.69 -19.37
N LEU A 371 12.11 -19.81 -19.63
CA LEU A 371 13.53 -20.15 -19.53
C LEU A 371 13.96 -20.46 -18.10
N PHE A 372 13.40 -19.78 -17.11
CA PHE A 372 13.71 -20.04 -15.70
C PHE A 372 13.13 -21.36 -15.22
N VAL A 373 11.87 -21.67 -15.58
CA VAL A 373 11.23 -22.95 -15.24
C VAL A 373 11.97 -24.13 -15.88
N ARG A 374 12.51 -23.95 -17.10
CA ARG A 374 13.37 -24.94 -17.77
C ARG A 374 14.79 -25.04 -17.19
N GLY A 375 15.17 -24.16 -16.26
CA GLY A 375 16.50 -24.11 -15.65
C GLY A 375 17.60 -23.53 -16.54
N LEU A 376 17.23 -22.86 -17.65
CA LEU A 376 18.16 -22.24 -18.59
C LEU A 376 18.64 -20.87 -18.10
N VAL A 377 17.75 -20.09 -17.48
CA VAL A 377 18.11 -18.86 -16.76
C VAL A 377 18.36 -19.19 -15.30
N LYS A 378 19.53 -18.81 -14.78
CA LYS A 378 20.03 -19.23 -13.46
C LYS A 378 20.01 -18.10 -12.43
N ALA A 379 20.05 -16.83 -12.86
CA ALA A 379 19.89 -15.69 -11.97
C ALA A 379 18.88 -14.68 -12.54
N VAL A 380 17.85 -14.36 -11.74
CA VAL A 380 16.80 -13.41 -12.09
C VAL A 380 16.79 -12.25 -11.10
N PHE A 381 16.85 -11.02 -11.59
CA PHE A 381 16.68 -9.81 -10.79
C PHE A 381 15.25 -9.32 -10.92
N ALA A 382 14.47 -9.42 -9.85
CA ALA A 382 13.04 -9.22 -9.90
C ALA A 382 12.52 -8.15 -8.95
N THR A 383 11.45 -7.46 -9.34
CA THR A 383 10.65 -6.68 -8.38
C THR A 383 9.72 -7.59 -7.59
N GLU A 384 9.15 -7.07 -6.49
CA GLU A 384 8.18 -7.78 -5.63
C GLU A 384 7.01 -8.42 -6.41
N THR A 385 6.62 -7.86 -7.56
CA THR A 385 5.57 -8.41 -8.43
C THR A 385 5.81 -9.85 -8.87
N LEU A 386 7.04 -10.37 -8.82
CA LEU A 386 7.30 -11.78 -9.10
C LEU A 386 6.93 -12.70 -7.94
N ALA A 387 7.02 -12.21 -6.69
CA ALA A 387 6.60 -12.98 -5.52
C ALA A 387 5.09 -13.26 -5.50
N LEU A 388 4.35 -12.54 -6.32
CA LEU A 388 2.90 -12.56 -6.47
C LEU A 388 2.45 -13.59 -7.53
N GLY A 389 2.17 -14.82 -7.09
CA GLY A 389 1.37 -15.80 -7.84
C GLY A 389 2.00 -16.60 -9.01
N ILE A 390 3.11 -16.18 -9.64
CA ILE A 390 3.67 -16.94 -10.79
C ILE A 390 4.49 -18.14 -10.32
N ASN A 391 4.37 -19.32 -10.94
CA ASN A 391 5.14 -20.52 -10.55
C ASN A 391 6.61 -20.48 -11.00
N MET A 392 7.43 -19.62 -10.36
CA MET A 392 8.89 -19.57 -10.53
C MET A 392 9.61 -19.82 -9.19
N PRO A 393 9.63 -21.05 -8.67
CA PRO A 393 10.40 -21.37 -7.47
C PRO A 393 11.90 -21.42 -7.78
N ALA A 394 12.70 -20.85 -6.90
CA ALA A 394 14.17 -20.82 -7.00
C ALA A 394 14.77 -21.66 -5.88
N ARG A 395 16.03 -22.08 -6.02
CA ARG A 395 16.74 -22.69 -4.87
C ARG A 395 17.01 -21.64 -3.79
N THR A 396 17.38 -20.44 -4.24
CA THR A 396 17.74 -19.32 -3.37
C THR A 396 16.97 -18.04 -3.70
N VAL A 397 16.56 -17.31 -2.66
CA VAL A 397 16.05 -15.95 -2.76
C VAL A 397 17.05 -14.99 -2.11
N VAL A 398 17.37 -13.91 -2.79
CA VAL A 398 18.23 -12.84 -2.27
C VAL A 398 17.39 -11.57 -2.09
N ILE A 399 17.54 -10.87 -0.98
CA ILE A 399 16.86 -9.60 -0.70
C ILE A 399 17.92 -8.50 -0.56
N GLU A 400 17.95 -7.55 -1.49
CA GLU A 400 18.99 -6.49 -1.53
C GLU A 400 18.79 -5.43 -0.45
N LYS A 401 17.53 -5.07 -0.16
CA LYS A 401 17.13 -4.06 0.81
C LYS A 401 15.91 -4.51 1.59
N LEU A 402 15.69 -3.95 2.78
CA LEU A 402 14.54 -4.23 3.63
C LEU A 402 13.55 -3.06 3.71
N ASP A 403 13.76 -2.02 2.92
CA ASP A 403 12.87 -0.88 2.77
C ASP A 403 12.43 -0.74 1.31
N LYS A 404 11.21 -0.24 1.09
CA LYS A 404 10.66 0.04 -0.23
C LYS A 404 9.86 1.33 -0.25
N TRP A 405 9.74 1.93 -1.43
CA TRP A 405 8.82 3.05 -1.65
C TRP A 405 7.39 2.51 -1.81
N ASN A 406 6.47 2.90 -0.93
CA ASN A 406 5.07 2.45 -0.96
C ASN A 406 4.13 3.38 -1.77
N GLY A 407 4.68 4.40 -2.43
CA GLY A 407 3.92 5.43 -3.14
C GLY A 407 4.03 6.80 -2.47
N GLU A 408 4.13 6.84 -1.14
CA GLU A 408 4.16 8.08 -0.35
C GLU A 408 5.48 8.24 0.43
N MET A 409 6.03 7.15 0.96
CA MET A 409 7.25 7.17 1.74
C MET A 409 8.05 5.86 1.60
N HIS A 410 9.33 5.92 1.97
CA HIS A 410 10.10 4.70 2.23
C HIS A 410 9.56 4.04 3.51
N ALA A 411 9.10 2.81 3.40
CA ALA A 411 8.59 1.98 4.48
C ALA A 411 9.37 0.68 4.56
N ASP A 412 9.61 0.20 5.78
CA ASP A 412 10.21 -1.11 6.01
C ASP A 412 9.29 -2.23 5.52
N LEU A 413 9.87 -3.32 5.04
CA LEU A 413 9.15 -4.53 4.67
C LEU A 413 8.40 -5.09 5.87
N THR A 414 7.15 -5.47 5.64
CA THR A 414 6.36 -6.18 6.63
C THR A 414 6.76 -7.67 6.68
N PRO A 415 6.50 -8.38 7.79
CA PRO A 415 6.71 -9.83 7.86
C PRO A 415 5.97 -10.63 6.79
N GLY A 416 4.78 -10.16 6.39
CA GLY A 416 3.99 -10.80 5.33
C GLY A 416 4.69 -10.71 3.98
N GLU A 417 5.13 -9.51 3.58
CA GLU A 417 5.90 -9.31 2.35
C GLU A 417 7.19 -10.12 2.38
N TYR A 418 7.94 -10.10 3.48
CA TYR A 418 9.16 -10.90 3.64
C TYR A 418 8.90 -12.41 3.45
N THR A 419 7.82 -12.94 4.02
CA THR A 419 7.42 -14.34 3.89
C THR A 419 6.99 -14.68 2.46
N GLN A 420 6.33 -13.77 1.75
CA GLN A 420 5.97 -13.96 0.34
C GLN A 420 7.21 -14.02 -0.56
N LEU A 421 8.18 -13.11 -0.36
CA LEU A 421 9.44 -13.10 -1.11
C LEU A 421 10.22 -14.40 -0.86
N THR A 422 10.50 -14.70 0.40
CA THR A 422 11.31 -15.88 0.79
C THR A 422 10.58 -17.20 0.57
N GLY A 423 9.25 -17.18 0.49
CA GLY A 423 8.41 -18.32 0.11
C GLY A 423 8.77 -18.95 -1.24
N ARG A 424 9.46 -18.20 -2.12
CA ARG A 424 9.95 -18.67 -3.42
C ARG A 424 11.21 -19.54 -3.36
N ALA A 425 11.90 -19.57 -2.23
CA ALA A 425 13.12 -20.37 -2.05
C ALA A 425 12.81 -21.83 -1.69
N GLY A 426 13.38 -22.79 -2.40
CA GLY A 426 13.16 -24.22 -2.25
C GLY A 426 12.10 -24.75 -3.21
N ARG A 427 12.53 -25.51 -4.20
CA ARG A 427 11.68 -26.17 -5.20
C ARG A 427 11.23 -27.53 -4.69
N ARG A 428 9.93 -27.71 -4.45
CA ARG A 428 9.36 -28.99 -3.98
C ARG A 428 9.70 -30.11 -4.96
N GLY A 429 10.24 -31.21 -4.44
CA GLY A 429 10.64 -32.39 -5.23
C GLY A 429 12.00 -32.26 -5.93
N ILE A 430 12.68 -31.12 -5.84
CA ILE A 430 14.01 -30.88 -6.43
C ILE A 430 15.03 -30.51 -5.34
N ASP A 431 14.71 -29.51 -4.51
CA ASP A 431 15.58 -29.04 -3.45
C ASP A 431 15.22 -29.69 -2.09
N VAL A 432 16.24 -30.08 -1.34
CA VAL A 432 16.08 -30.57 0.05
C VAL A 432 15.83 -29.40 1.02
N GLU A 433 16.40 -28.24 0.70
CA GLU A 433 16.33 -27.02 1.50
C GLU A 433 16.32 -25.79 0.59
N GLY A 434 15.62 -24.74 1.03
CA GLY A 434 15.62 -23.44 0.39
C GLY A 434 16.44 -22.43 1.20
N HIS A 435 17.02 -21.44 0.52
CA HIS A 435 17.86 -20.43 1.16
C HIS A 435 17.31 -19.02 0.92
N ALA A 436 17.18 -18.24 1.98
CA ALA A 436 16.90 -16.80 1.92
C ALA A 436 18.13 -16.03 2.38
N VAL A 437 18.67 -15.16 1.53
CA VAL A 437 19.91 -14.42 1.75
C VAL A 437 19.62 -12.92 1.77
N VAL A 438 19.79 -12.28 2.93
CA VAL A 438 19.67 -10.81 3.05
C VAL A 438 21.05 -10.17 2.88
N LEU A 439 21.17 -9.19 1.99
CA LEU A 439 22.44 -8.49 1.77
C LEU A 439 22.68 -7.43 2.86
N TRP A 440 23.89 -7.41 3.42
CA TRP A 440 24.27 -6.43 4.44
C TRP A 440 24.23 -5.00 3.88
N GLN A 441 23.56 -4.10 4.60
CA GLN A 441 23.61 -2.66 4.37
C GLN A 441 24.19 -1.96 5.60
N PRO A 442 25.05 -0.94 5.43
CA PRO A 442 25.51 -0.11 6.54
C PRO A 442 24.35 0.43 7.37
N GLY A 443 24.40 0.21 8.70
CA GLY A 443 23.36 0.65 9.63
C GLY A 443 22.18 -0.32 9.82
N MET A 444 22.19 -1.48 9.16
CA MET A 444 21.19 -2.53 9.36
C MET A 444 21.41 -3.25 10.71
N ASP A 445 20.31 -3.50 11.45
CA ASP A 445 20.34 -4.29 12.67
C ASP A 445 19.91 -5.75 12.39
N PRO A 446 20.77 -6.76 12.64
CA PRO A 446 20.42 -8.17 12.52
C PRO A 446 19.18 -8.59 13.33
N LEU A 447 18.88 -7.92 14.45
CA LEU A 447 17.66 -8.19 15.23
C LEU A 447 16.38 -7.89 14.45
N SER A 448 16.35 -6.79 13.71
CA SER A 448 15.20 -6.43 12.88
C SER A 448 14.96 -7.47 11.79
N VAL A 449 16.03 -7.93 11.14
CA VAL A 449 15.94 -8.98 10.10
C VAL A 449 15.49 -10.31 10.70
N ALA A 450 16.01 -10.67 11.88
CA ALA A 450 15.57 -11.86 12.60
C ALA A 450 14.09 -11.77 13.03
N GLY A 451 13.58 -10.58 13.36
CA GLY A 451 12.17 -10.34 13.65
C GLY A 451 11.27 -10.59 12.44
N LEU A 452 11.70 -10.14 11.25
CA LEU A 452 11.02 -10.44 9.98
C LEU A 452 11.05 -11.94 9.65
N ALA A 453 12.21 -12.58 9.82
CA ALA A 453 12.39 -14.00 9.56
C ALA A 453 11.70 -14.93 10.57
N GLY A 454 11.46 -14.44 11.79
CA GLY A 454 10.80 -15.17 12.88
C GLY A 454 9.27 -15.12 12.81
N THR A 455 8.70 -14.06 12.25
CA THR A 455 7.25 -13.84 12.19
C THR A 455 6.69 -14.44 10.91
N ARG A 456 6.08 -15.63 10.99
CA ARG A 456 5.59 -16.40 9.82
C ARG A 456 4.17 -16.07 9.37
N THR A 457 3.43 -15.30 10.17
CA THR A 457 2.00 -15.03 9.96
C THR A 457 1.69 -13.55 10.16
N TYR A 458 0.70 -13.05 9.42
CA TYR A 458 0.26 -11.65 9.49
C TYR A 458 -1.27 -11.57 9.45
N PRO A 459 -1.87 -10.55 10.07
CA PRO A 459 -3.33 -10.42 10.08
C PRO A 459 -3.81 -9.89 8.72
N LEU A 460 -4.79 -10.58 8.14
CA LEU A 460 -5.56 -10.12 7.00
C LEU A 460 -6.48 -8.98 7.46
N ARG A 461 -6.33 -7.80 6.85
CA ARG A 461 -7.18 -6.63 7.12
C ARG A 461 -7.96 -6.27 5.87
N SER A 462 -9.25 -6.05 6.01
CA SER A 462 -10.08 -5.58 4.91
C SER A 462 -9.68 -4.17 4.46
N SER A 463 -9.70 -3.95 3.14
CA SER A 463 -9.58 -2.63 2.50
C SER A 463 -10.93 -2.09 2.00
N PHE A 464 -12.04 -2.74 2.32
CA PHE A 464 -13.35 -2.50 1.74
C PHE A 464 -13.88 -1.09 2.01
N GLN A 465 -14.25 -0.37 0.95
CA GLN A 465 -14.90 0.94 1.02
C GLN A 465 -15.98 1.07 -0.08
N PRO A 466 -17.16 1.67 0.22
CA PRO A 466 -18.19 1.88 -0.80
C PRO A 466 -17.73 2.85 -1.90
N SER A 467 -17.76 2.41 -3.16
CA SER A 467 -17.53 3.27 -4.35
C SER A 467 -18.85 3.67 -5.02
N TYR A 468 -18.80 4.64 -5.95
CA TYR A 468 -20.00 5.10 -6.67
C TYR A 468 -20.59 4.02 -7.58
N ASN A 469 -19.77 3.36 -8.40
CA ASN A 469 -20.20 2.23 -9.22
C ASN A 469 -20.83 1.11 -8.37
N MET A 470 -20.17 0.73 -7.27
CA MET A 470 -20.68 -0.27 -6.35
C MET A 470 -22.05 0.15 -5.80
N ALA A 471 -22.17 1.37 -5.28
CA ALA A 471 -23.40 1.84 -4.69
C ALA A 471 -24.58 1.82 -5.68
N VAL A 472 -24.35 2.28 -6.91
CA VAL A 472 -25.39 2.26 -7.95
C VAL A 472 -25.79 0.84 -8.34
N ASN A 473 -24.84 -0.07 -8.53
CA ASN A 473 -25.14 -1.46 -8.88
C ASN A 473 -25.88 -2.18 -7.75
N LEU A 474 -25.48 -1.97 -6.50
CA LEU A 474 -26.14 -2.55 -5.33
C LEU A 474 -27.57 -2.04 -5.15
N VAL A 475 -27.78 -0.72 -5.24
CA VAL A 475 -29.13 -0.13 -5.16
C VAL A 475 -29.99 -0.64 -6.32
N GLY A 476 -29.43 -0.72 -7.54
CA GLY A 476 -30.16 -1.18 -8.71
C GLY A 476 -30.60 -2.64 -8.64
N GLN A 477 -29.81 -3.51 -8.02
CA GLN A 477 -30.09 -4.94 -7.94
C GLN A 477 -30.91 -5.32 -6.70
N PHE A 478 -30.63 -4.70 -5.55
CA PHE A 478 -31.16 -5.13 -4.25
C PHE A 478 -32.04 -4.09 -3.56
N GLY A 479 -32.02 -2.83 -3.99
CA GLY A 479 -32.57 -1.69 -3.25
C GLY A 479 -31.60 -1.18 -2.17
N ARG A 480 -31.78 0.06 -1.72
CA ARG A 480 -30.84 0.76 -0.83
C ARG A 480 -30.77 0.12 0.55
N GLU A 481 -31.92 -0.22 1.14
CA GLU A 481 -31.96 -0.85 2.47
C GLU A 481 -31.25 -2.21 2.48
N ARG A 482 -31.52 -3.06 1.48
CA ARG A 482 -30.87 -4.38 1.38
C ARG A 482 -29.39 -4.25 1.04
N ALA A 483 -29.02 -3.32 0.15
CA ALA A 483 -27.62 -3.00 -0.14
C ALA A 483 -26.87 -2.59 1.14
N ARG A 484 -27.48 -1.72 1.97
CA ARG A 484 -26.94 -1.31 3.26
C ARG A 484 -26.70 -2.50 4.19
N THR A 485 -27.66 -3.42 4.32
CA THR A 485 -27.49 -4.65 5.12
C THR A 485 -26.39 -5.55 4.58
N LEU A 486 -26.25 -5.69 3.25
CA LEU A 486 -25.17 -6.48 2.64
C LEU A 486 -23.79 -5.91 2.97
N LEU A 487 -23.65 -4.58 2.99
CA LEU A 487 -22.40 -3.93 3.38
C LEU A 487 -22.08 -4.08 4.87
N GLU A 488 -23.08 -4.24 5.73
CA GLU A 488 -22.89 -4.56 7.14
C GLU A 488 -22.38 -6.01 7.35
N ALA A 489 -22.57 -6.89 6.36
CA ALA A 489 -21.99 -8.23 6.35
C ALA A 489 -20.54 -8.28 5.81
N SER A 490 -19.94 -7.14 5.47
CA SER A 490 -18.55 -7.07 4.99
C SER A 490 -17.52 -7.50 6.04
N PHE A 491 -16.35 -7.94 5.58
CA PHE A 491 -15.27 -8.35 6.48
C PHE A 491 -14.75 -7.15 7.27
N ALA A 492 -14.68 -5.96 6.66
CA ALA A 492 -14.36 -4.73 7.38
C ALA A 492 -15.32 -4.45 8.54
N GLN A 493 -16.63 -4.63 8.36
CA GLN A 493 -17.60 -4.44 9.45
C GLN A 493 -17.45 -5.53 10.51
N PHE A 494 -17.26 -6.79 10.12
CA PHE A 494 -17.01 -7.90 11.04
C PHE A 494 -15.79 -7.66 11.94
N GLN A 495 -14.67 -7.21 11.36
CA GLN A 495 -13.47 -6.83 12.12
C GLN A 495 -13.72 -5.64 13.05
N ALA A 496 -14.49 -4.65 12.60
CA ALA A 496 -14.86 -3.49 13.41
C ALA A 496 -15.72 -3.92 14.62
N ASP A 497 -16.70 -4.79 14.42
CA ASP A 497 -17.60 -5.28 15.47
C ASP A 497 -16.85 -6.13 16.50
N ARG A 498 -15.97 -7.03 16.04
CA ARG A 498 -15.09 -7.82 16.95
C ARG A 498 -14.17 -6.90 17.77
N ALA A 499 -13.60 -5.87 17.15
CA ALA A 499 -12.81 -4.87 17.86
C ALA A 499 -13.65 -4.09 18.88
N VAL A 500 -14.92 -3.78 18.57
CA VAL A 500 -15.87 -3.14 19.49
C VAL A 500 -16.13 -4.01 20.72
N VAL A 501 -16.25 -5.34 20.59
CA VAL A 501 -16.41 -6.24 21.75
C VAL A 501 -15.26 -6.10 22.75
N GLY A 502 -14.01 -6.04 22.26
CA GLY A 502 -12.83 -5.80 23.08
C GLY A 502 -12.87 -4.44 23.80
N LEU A 503 -13.22 -3.39 23.07
CA LEU A 503 -13.37 -2.04 23.63
C LEU A 503 -14.52 -1.95 24.64
N ALA A 504 -15.64 -2.63 24.40
CA ALA A 504 -16.79 -2.67 25.30
C ALA A 504 -16.47 -3.42 26.60
N ARG A 505 -15.68 -4.50 26.54
CA ARG A 505 -15.14 -5.17 27.74
C ARG A 505 -14.23 -4.24 28.54
N GLN A 506 -13.36 -3.50 27.87
CA GLN A 506 -12.51 -2.50 28.51
C GLN A 506 -13.34 -1.35 29.11
N LEU A 507 -14.40 -0.91 28.43
CA LEU A 507 -15.32 0.12 28.89
C LEU A 507 -16.01 -0.30 30.19
N ARG A 508 -16.57 -1.52 30.25
CA ARG A 508 -17.15 -2.08 31.48
C ARG A 508 -16.14 -2.09 32.63
N LYS A 509 -14.90 -2.54 32.37
CA LYS A 509 -13.83 -2.53 33.38
C LYS A 509 -13.51 -1.11 33.87
N HIS A 510 -13.53 -0.11 32.98
CA HIS A 510 -13.33 1.28 33.37
C HIS A 510 -14.53 1.83 34.17
N GLU A 511 -15.76 1.47 33.81
CA GLU A 511 -16.98 1.87 34.54
C GLU A 511 -16.98 1.28 35.97
N GLU A 512 -16.60 0.02 36.14
CA GLU A 512 -16.40 -0.61 37.46
C GLU A 512 -15.32 0.11 38.27
N ALA A 513 -14.17 0.42 37.66
CA ALA A 513 -13.09 1.14 38.35
C ALA A 513 -13.47 2.58 38.69
N LEU A 514 -14.25 3.26 37.85
CA LEU A 514 -14.81 4.58 38.11
C LEU A 514 -15.77 4.55 39.31
N ALA A 515 -16.63 3.53 39.41
CA ALA A 515 -17.47 3.33 40.58
C ALA A 515 -16.63 3.15 41.85
N GLY A 516 -15.62 2.28 41.81
CA GLY A 516 -14.71 2.07 42.95
C GLY A 516 -13.94 3.33 43.36
N TYR A 517 -13.48 4.16 42.41
CA TYR A 517 -12.85 5.44 42.73
C TYR A 517 -13.85 6.47 43.28
N LYS A 518 -15.11 6.43 42.84
CA LYS A 518 -16.18 7.28 43.38
C LYS A 518 -16.46 6.95 44.84
N ASP A 519 -16.52 5.67 45.18
CA ASP A 519 -16.71 5.22 46.55
C ASP A 519 -15.50 5.59 47.43
N ALA A 520 -14.28 5.40 46.93
CA ALA A 520 -13.03 5.70 47.64
C ALA A 520 -12.77 7.21 47.87
N MET A 521 -13.42 8.10 47.12
CA MET A 521 -13.31 9.56 47.34
C MET A 521 -14.43 10.12 48.21
N THR A 522 -15.29 9.28 48.81
CA THR A 522 -16.37 9.72 49.70
C THR A 522 -15.81 10.40 50.94
N CYS A 523 -16.28 11.62 51.23
CA CYS A 523 -15.84 12.38 52.39
C CYS A 523 -16.93 12.42 53.46
N HIS A 524 -16.55 12.24 54.72
CA HIS A 524 -17.47 12.34 55.86
C HIS A 524 -18.09 13.74 56.04
N ARG A 525 -17.55 14.79 55.40
CA ARG A 525 -18.04 16.18 55.52
C ARG A 525 -18.99 16.62 54.40
N GLY A 526 -19.20 15.82 53.35
CA GLY A 526 -20.10 16.18 52.24
C GLY A 526 -19.69 15.56 50.90
N ASP A 527 -20.29 16.05 49.82
CA ASP A 527 -20.05 15.56 48.45
C ASP A 527 -18.65 15.98 47.95
N PHE A 528 -17.69 15.08 48.06
CA PHE A 528 -16.34 15.33 47.56
C PHE A 528 -16.24 15.35 46.02
N PRO A 529 -16.97 14.51 45.25
CA PRO A 529 -17.07 14.65 43.80
C PRO A 529 -17.43 16.08 43.34
N GLU A 530 -18.41 16.73 43.97
CA GLU A 530 -18.77 18.12 43.68
C GLU A 530 -17.59 19.08 43.95
N TYR A 531 -16.94 18.93 45.12
CA TYR A 531 -15.75 19.70 45.47
C TYR A 531 -14.60 19.55 44.47
N ALA A 532 -14.33 18.31 44.03
CA ALA A 532 -13.29 18.01 43.08
C ALA A 532 -13.62 18.57 41.68
N ALA A 533 -14.89 18.55 41.26
CA ALA A 533 -15.35 19.18 40.03
C ALA A 533 -15.09 20.69 40.03
N LEU A 534 -15.36 21.38 41.15
CA LEU A 534 -15.10 22.81 41.30
C LEU A 534 -13.59 23.13 41.21
N ARG A 535 -12.73 22.36 41.89
CA ARG A 535 -11.26 22.51 41.80
C ARG A 535 -10.75 22.31 40.37
N ARG A 536 -11.33 21.34 39.65
CA ARG A 536 -10.97 21.07 38.26
C ARG A 536 -11.40 22.21 37.33
N ARG A 537 -12.65 22.70 37.44
CA ARG A 537 -13.12 23.86 36.65
C ARG A 537 -12.24 25.09 36.87
N LEU A 538 -11.79 25.32 38.11
CA LEU A 538 -10.82 26.37 38.42
C LEU A 538 -9.50 26.15 37.66
N SER A 539 -8.92 24.96 37.74
CA SER A 539 -7.67 24.62 37.06
C SER A 539 -7.79 24.72 35.53
N ASP A 540 -8.89 24.25 34.95
CA ASP A 540 -9.13 24.28 33.51
C ASP A 540 -9.28 25.74 33.03
N ARG A 541 -9.99 26.59 33.78
CA ARG A 541 -10.13 28.03 33.50
C ARG A 541 -8.81 28.78 33.63
N GLU A 542 -8.00 28.47 34.65
CA GLU A 542 -6.66 29.06 34.81
C GLU A 542 -5.73 28.67 33.63
N ALA A 543 -5.81 27.42 33.17
CA ALA A 543 -5.05 26.93 32.02
C ALA A 543 -5.52 27.57 30.70
N GLU A 544 -6.83 27.73 30.51
CA GLU A 544 -7.40 28.41 29.35
C GLU A 544 -6.94 29.87 29.28
N LEU A 545 -7.07 30.62 30.38
CA LEU A 545 -6.63 32.01 30.47
C LEU A 545 -5.11 32.12 30.25
N ALA A 546 -4.31 31.18 30.75
CA ALA A 546 -2.88 31.13 30.48
C ALA A 546 -2.58 30.91 28.99
N LYS A 547 -3.34 30.04 28.31
CA LYS A 547 -3.21 29.79 26.87
C LYS A 547 -3.62 31.01 26.04
N GLN A 548 -4.74 31.65 26.39
CA GLN A 548 -5.22 32.88 25.74
C GLN A 548 -4.21 34.03 25.90
N ARG A 549 -3.67 34.23 27.11
CA ARG A 549 -2.57 35.20 27.36
C ARG A 549 -1.33 34.86 26.53
N GLY A 550 -0.96 33.59 26.44
CA GLY A 550 0.16 33.12 25.62
C GLY A 550 -0.03 33.39 24.12
N HIS A 551 -1.26 33.22 23.60
CA HIS A 551 -1.59 33.50 22.21
C HIS A 551 -1.60 35.01 21.92
N ALA A 552 -2.24 35.81 22.79
CA ALA A 552 -2.25 37.27 22.68
C ALA A 552 -0.83 37.87 22.71
N ARG A 553 0.04 37.35 23.59
CA ARG A 553 1.45 37.75 23.68
C ARG A 553 2.26 37.40 22.43
N ARG A 554 2.04 36.20 21.85
CA ARG A 554 2.65 35.82 20.56
C ARG A 554 2.16 36.69 19.41
N ALA A 555 0.86 36.97 19.35
CA ALA A 555 0.30 37.85 18.32
C ALA A 555 0.83 39.28 18.45
N ALA A 556 1.01 39.80 19.66
CA ALA A 556 1.63 41.10 19.91
C ALA A 556 3.13 41.11 19.52
N ALA A 557 3.86 40.02 19.79
CA ALA A 557 5.26 39.89 19.37
C ALA A 557 5.41 39.87 17.84
N LEU A 558 4.55 39.14 17.13
CA LEU A 558 4.52 39.13 15.67
C LEU A 558 4.27 40.53 15.08
N ARG A 559 3.26 41.25 15.59
CA ARG A 559 3.00 42.65 15.18
C ARG A 559 4.19 43.58 15.43
N SER A 560 4.91 43.39 16.55
CA SER A 560 6.11 44.19 16.84
C SER A 560 7.27 43.90 15.88
N LEU A 561 7.39 42.65 15.40
CA LEU A 561 8.41 42.27 14.42
C LEU A 561 8.11 42.85 13.03
N GLU A 562 6.82 42.94 12.65
CA GLU A 562 6.39 43.58 11.39
C GLU A 562 6.66 45.09 11.37
N ALA A 563 6.70 45.74 12.53
CA ALA A 563 6.95 47.17 12.65
C ALA A 563 8.44 47.57 12.53
N LEU A 564 9.36 46.60 12.55
CA LEU A 564 10.81 46.85 12.50
C LEU A 564 11.26 47.36 11.13
N LYS A 565 12.27 48.23 11.13
CA LYS A 565 12.86 48.84 9.93
C LYS A 565 14.34 48.51 9.80
N PRO A 566 14.90 48.51 8.57
CA PRO A 566 16.34 48.41 8.37
C PRO A 566 17.08 49.51 9.13
N GLY A 567 18.05 49.12 9.95
CA GLY A 567 18.82 50.00 10.83
C GLY A 567 18.36 50.00 12.29
N ASP A 568 17.19 49.44 12.61
CA ASP A 568 16.73 49.32 13.99
C ASP A 568 17.67 48.43 14.80
N VAL A 569 18.02 48.88 15.99
CA VAL A 569 18.79 48.12 16.97
C VAL A 569 17.81 47.50 17.95
N ILE A 570 17.76 46.18 17.97
CA ILE A 570 16.87 45.41 18.82
C ILE A 570 17.66 44.51 19.78
N ARG A 571 17.01 44.10 20.86
CA ARG A 571 17.53 43.08 21.76
C ARG A 571 16.77 41.78 21.58
N VAL A 572 17.50 40.71 21.26
CA VAL A 572 16.95 39.35 21.20
C VAL A 572 16.88 38.80 22.63
N PRO A 573 15.69 38.51 23.18
CA PRO A 573 15.48 38.24 24.60
C PRO A 573 15.96 36.86 25.07
N GLY A 574 16.13 35.88 24.19
CA GLY A 574 16.55 34.52 24.58
C GLY A 574 17.04 33.64 23.42
N GLY A 575 17.55 32.45 23.75
CA GLY A 575 18.06 31.46 22.78
C GLY A 575 19.55 31.61 22.45
N ARG A 576 20.05 30.77 21.52
CA ARG A 576 21.48 30.76 21.10
C ARG A 576 21.95 32.06 20.43
N ARG A 577 21.03 32.99 20.18
CA ARG A 577 21.21 34.24 19.44
C ARG A 577 20.88 35.47 20.29
N ALA A 578 20.76 35.30 21.61
CA ALA A 578 20.45 36.36 22.55
C ALA A 578 21.51 37.49 22.52
N GLY A 579 21.08 38.73 22.68
CA GLY A 579 21.94 39.92 22.65
C GLY A 579 21.44 41.01 21.71
N LEU A 580 22.22 42.09 21.57
CA LEU A 580 21.89 43.18 20.66
C LEU A 580 22.17 42.78 19.21
N ALA A 581 21.26 43.19 18.33
CA ALA A 581 21.38 42.97 16.91
C ALA A 581 20.82 44.16 16.12
N ILE A 582 21.41 44.41 14.96
CA ILE A 582 20.95 45.45 14.02
C ILE A 582 20.10 44.78 12.95
N VAL A 583 18.89 45.24 12.72
CA VAL A 583 18.02 44.75 11.65
C VAL A 583 18.57 45.21 10.30
N LEU A 584 18.93 44.25 9.44
CA LEU A 584 19.36 44.52 8.07
C LEU A 584 18.19 44.47 7.09
N ASP A 585 17.25 43.54 7.31
CA ASP A 585 16.04 43.34 6.53
C ASP A 585 14.93 42.84 7.46
N PRO A 586 13.76 43.49 7.54
CA PRO A 586 12.64 43.03 8.39
C PRO A 586 12.03 41.70 7.91
N GLY A 587 12.25 41.28 6.66
CA GLY A 587 11.89 39.94 6.19
C GLY A 587 10.38 39.67 6.13
N ILE A 588 9.61 40.65 5.62
CA ILE A 588 8.15 40.55 5.42
C ILE A 588 7.87 39.88 4.07
N THR A 589 7.31 38.67 4.07
CA THR A 589 6.97 37.91 2.84
C THR A 589 5.46 37.92 2.54
N PRO A 590 5.02 38.06 1.28
CA PRO A 590 3.58 38.09 0.92
C PRO A 590 2.79 36.79 1.13
N ARG A 591 3.45 35.66 1.41
CA ARG A 591 2.88 34.30 1.38
C ARG A 591 2.42 33.71 2.73
N GLY A 592 2.27 34.54 3.77
CA GLY A 592 1.66 34.09 5.04
C GLY A 592 2.58 33.32 6.02
N GLU A 593 3.89 33.21 5.74
CA GLU A 593 4.85 32.50 6.61
C GLU A 593 5.36 33.30 7.84
N GLY A 594 4.87 34.53 8.05
CA GLY A 594 5.26 35.43 9.15
C GLY A 594 6.62 36.12 8.98
N PRO A 595 6.92 37.20 9.73
CA PRO A 595 8.14 38.00 9.59
C PRO A 595 9.38 37.24 10.08
N ARG A 596 10.44 37.20 9.26
CA ARG A 596 11.73 36.57 9.62
C ARG A 596 12.89 37.53 9.40
N PRO A 597 13.16 38.44 10.35
CA PRO A 597 14.13 39.49 10.16
C PRO A 597 15.55 38.96 10.05
N LEU A 598 16.32 39.51 9.12
CA LEU A 598 17.76 39.28 8.98
C LEU A 598 18.49 40.33 9.82
N VAL A 599 19.32 39.89 10.76
CA VAL A 599 20.00 40.77 11.71
C VAL A 599 21.52 40.55 11.73
N LEU A 600 22.26 41.60 12.09
CA LEU A 600 23.69 41.56 12.40
C LEU A 600 23.90 41.59 13.91
N THR A 601 24.44 40.50 14.46
CA THR A 601 24.75 40.38 15.90
C THR A 601 26.05 41.10 16.27
N ILE A 602 26.24 41.44 17.56
CA ILE A 602 27.53 41.98 18.08
C ILE A 602 28.71 41.04 17.76
N GLY A 603 28.47 39.73 17.69
CA GLY A 603 29.46 38.73 17.27
C GLY A 603 29.88 38.82 15.80
N LYS A 604 29.48 39.87 15.07
CA LYS A 604 29.75 40.11 13.64
C LYS A 604 29.18 39.03 12.73
N GLN A 605 28.14 38.32 13.18
CA GLN A 605 27.46 37.28 12.42
C GLN A 605 26.10 37.77 11.92
N VAL A 606 25.81 37.49 10.65
CA VAL A 606 24.50 37.72 10.04
C VAL A 606 23.64 36.49 10.29
N LYS A 607 22.46 36.67 10.87
CA LYS A 607 21.54 35.59 11.24
C LYS A 607 20.12 35.97 10.87
N LYS A 608 19.34 35.00 10.40
CA LYS A 608 17.90 35.14 10.22
C LYS A 608 17.22 34.68 11.51
N LEU A 609 16.38 35.53 12.10
CA LEU A 609 15.65 35.22 13.32
C LEU A 609 14.29 34.61 12.99
N ASP A 610 13.81 33.76 13.88
CA ASP A 610 12.50 33.14 13.78
C ASP A 610 11.54 33.79 14.80
N PRO A 611 10.22 33.88 14.54
CA PRO A 611 9.24 34.34 15.53
C PRO A 611 9.36 33.65 16.91
N ALA A 612 9.81 32.40 16.96
CA ALA A 612 10.07 31.69 18.22
C ALA A 612 11.17 32.32 19.09
N ASP A 613 12.07 33.13 18.51
CA ASP A 613 13.14 33.83 19.23
C ASP A 613 12.61 35.03 20.05
N PHE A 614 11.34 35.41 19.89
CA PHE A 614 10.70 36.59 20.52
C PHE A 614 9.42 36.24 21.30
N PRO A 615 9.52 35.76 22.55
CA PRO A 615 8.37 35.48 23.43
C PRO A 615 7.71 36.75 24.00
N VAL A 616 8.24 37.93 23.68
CA VAL A 616 7.72 39.25 24.07
C VAL A 616 7.79 40.19 22.88
N PRO A 617 6.89 41.19 22.81
CA PRO A 617 7.05 42.31 21.89
C PRO A 617 8.43 42.93 21.98
N VAL A 618 8.99 43.28 20.83
CA VAL A 618 10.31 43.92 20.71
C VAL A 618 10.15 45.35 20.23
N GLU A 619 10.84 46.27 20.89
CA GLU A 619 10.88 47.69 20.52
C GLU A 619 12.31 48.07 20.09
N PRO A 620 12.48 48.91 19.05
CA PRO A 620 13.79 49.44 18.68
C PRO A 620 14.38 50.28 19.82
N ILE A 621 15.57 49.89 20.28
CA ILE A 621 16.32 50.60 21.32
C ILE A 621 16.93 51.88 20.74
N GLU A 622 17.38 51.82 19.48
CA GLU A 622 18.06 52.90 18.78
C GLU A 622 18.00 52.64 17.26
N THR A 623 18.33 53.64 16.44
CA THR A 623 18.40 53.46 14.98
C THR A 623 19.80 53.79 14.46
N LEU A 624 20.33 52.94 13.57
CA LEU A 624 21.61 53.14 12.90
C LEU A 624 21.41 53.30 11.39
N ARG A 625 22.10 54.28 10.81
CA ARG A 625 22.10 54.47 9.37
C ARG A 625 22.99 53.42 8.72
N ILE A 626 22.38 52.49 7.99
CA ILE A 626 23.10 51.52 7.17
C ILE A 626 23.50 52.21 5.84
N PRO A 627 24.78 52.17 5.44
CA PRO A 627 25.23 52.72 4.16
C PRO A 627 24.50 52.06 2.97
N LYS A 628 24.17 52.83 1.93
CA LYS A 628 23.40 52.34 0.77
C LYS A 628 24.06 51.17 0.02
N ASN A 629 25.39 51.06 0.09
CA ASN A 629 26.17 50.00 -0.56
C ASN A 629 26.72 48.96 0.44
N PHE A 630 26.08 48.81 1.61
CA PHE A 630 26.55 47.88 2.64
C PHE A 630 26.47 46.41 2.20
N ASN A 631 27.60 45.72 2.26
CA ASN A 631 27.72 44.30 1.93
C ASN A 631 27.81 43.43 3.19
N SER A 632 26.74 42.71 3.49
CA SER A 632 26.66 41.80 4.65
C SER A 632 27.62 40.61 4.60
N ARG A 633 28.19 40.28 3.44
CA ARG A 633 29.22 39.22 3.28
C ARG A 633 30.63 39.72 3.59
N SER A 634 30.88 41.04 3.55
CA SER A 634 32.19 41.65 3.81
C SER A 634 32.49 41.70 5.32
N PRO A 635 33.54 40.99 5.81
CA PRO A 635 33.87 41.02 7.24
C PRO A 635 34.27 42.40 7.76
N LYS A 636 34.90 43.23 6.90
CA LYS A 636 35.35 44.59 7.22
C LYS A 636 34.17 45.52 7.45
N GLU A 637 33.15 45.45 6.59
CA GLU A 637 31.95 46.28 6.72
C GLU A 637 31.09 45.87 7.91
N ARG A 638 30.94 44.56 8.16
CA ARG A 638 30.28 44.07 9.38
C ARG A 638 30.96 44.56 10.64
N ALA A 639 32.30 44.54 10.68
CA ALA A 639 33.06 45.02 11.82
C ALA A 639 32.85 46.53 12.03
N ASN A 640 32.88 47.33 10.96
CA ASN A 640 32.64 48.77 11.03
C ASN A 640 31.25 49.11 11.58
N LEU A 641 30.20 48.45 11.07
CA LEU A 641 28.82 48.72 11.51
C LEU A 641 28.61 48.33 12.99
N VAL A 642 29.21 47.23 13.44
CA VAL A 642 29.20 46.83 14.87
C VAL A 642 30.02 47.80 15.72
N SER A 643 31.16 48.30 15.24
CA SER A 643 31.93 49.32 15.95
C SER A 643 31.15 50.64 16.08
N THR A 644 30.40 51.05 15.06
CA THR A 644 29.50 52.20 15.12
C THR A 644 28.36 51.99 16.12
N LEU A 645 27.78 50.78 16.16
CA LEU A 645 26.80 50.39 17.17
C LEU A 645 27.35 50.51 18.59
N LEU A 646 28.52 49.92 18.86
CA LEU A 646 29.15 49.96 20.18
C LEU A 646 29.52 51.39 20.58
N ALA A 647 30.00 52.22 19.65
CA ALA A 647 30.30 53.62 19.91
C ALA A 647 29.02 54.45 20.20
N LYS A 648 27.90 54.14 19.54
CA LYS A 648 26.63 54.86 19.70
C LYS A 648 25.88 54.44 20.97
N ILE A 649 25.93 53.16 21.34
CA ILE A 649 25.33 52.65 22.58
C ILE A 649 26.17 53.02 23.81
N GLY A 650 27.51 53.04 23.66
CA GLY A 650 28.43 53.31 24.75
C GLY A 650 28.30 52.30 25.90
N ASP A 651 28.51 52.79 27.13
CA ASP A 651 28.39 52.00 28.37
C ASP A 651 26.99 52.14 29.01
N ARG A 652 25.96 52.42 28.20
CA ARG A 652 24.57 52.52 28.69
C ARG A 652 24.12 51.17 29.25
N ASP A 653 23.78 51.14 30.54
CA ASP A 653 23.07 50.00 31.12
C ASP A 653 21.65 49.94 30.54
N LEU A 654 21.43 49.01 29.63
CA LEU A 654 20.15 48.79 28.96
C LEU A 654 19.15 48.01 29.85
N GLY A 655 19.50 47.73 31.10
CA GLY A 655 18.65 47.06 32.07
C GLY A 655 18.26 45.63 31.68
N LYS A 656 17.43 45.00 32.52
CA LYS A 656 16.65 43.81 32.13
C LYS A 656 15.37 44.29 31.44
N PRO A 657 14.87 43.58 30.41
CA PRO A 657 13.61 43.97 29.77
C PRO A 657 12.52 44.03 30.83
N ASP A 658 11.68 45.07 30.78
CA ASP A 658 10.54 45.17 31.67
C ASP A 658 9.69 43.91 31.54
N ARG A 659 9.54 43.19 32.65
CA ARG A 659 8.50 42.17 32.72
C ARG A 659 7.20 42.94 32.62
N ALA A 660 6.55 42.89 31.46
CA ALA A 660 5.22 43.46 31.27
C ALA A 660 4.38 43.09 32.50
N ARG A 661 4.00 44.11 33.28
CA ARG A 661 3.08 43.92 34.39
C ARG A 661 1.75 43.62 33.75
N ASP A 662 1.40 42.35 33.71
CA ASP A 662 0.06 41.91 33.33
C ASP A 662 -0.90 42.60 34.30
N HIS A 663 -1.63 43.61 33.84
CA HIS A 663 -2.85 44.03 34.49
C HIS A 663 -3.77 42.81 34.42
N ALA A 664 -3.79 42.01 35.49
CA ALA A 664 -4.73 40.93 35.64
C ALA A 664 -6.13 41.55 35.60
N VAL A 665 -6.78 41.49 34.45
CA VAL A 665 -8.24 41.57 34.42
C VAL A 665 -8.70 40.41 35.29
N GLU A 666 -9.21 40.71 36.48
CA GLU A 666 -9.71 39.71 37.40
C GLU A 666 -10.89 39.00 36.73
N ASP A 667 -10.67 37.77 36.29
CA ASP A 667 -11.72 36.94 35.70
C ASP A 667 -12.78 36.67 36.78
N ALA A 668 -13.98 37.22 36.60
CA ALA A 668 -15.08 37.11 37.56
C ALA A 668 -15.45 35.65 37.85
N GLU A 669 -15.30 34.76 36.86
CA GLU A 669 -15.53 33.33 36.99
C GLU A 669 -14.46 32.66 37.89
N LEU A 670 -13.18 33.01 37.77
CA LEU A 670 -12.14 32.54 38.71
C LEU A 670 -12.42 32.97 40.15
N LEU A 671 -12.83 34.22 40.37
CA LEU A 671 -13.17 34.71 41.71
C LEU A 671 -14.34 33.94 42.31
N GLU A 672 -15.37 33.68 41.50
CA GLU A 672 -16.54 32.92 41.91
C GLU A 672 -16.20 31.45 42.20
N LEU A 673 -15.43 30.79 41.33
CA LEU A 673 -14.96 29.41 41.57
C LEU A 673 -14.12 29.31 42.86
N ARG A 674 -13.24 30.28 43.12
CA ARG A 674 -12.45 30.34 44.37
C ARG A 674 -13.33 30.59 45.61
N ARG A 675 -14.46 31.28 45.46
CA ARG A 675 -15.44 31.52 46.52
C ARG A 675 -16.21 30.23 46.83
N LEU A 676 -16.75 29.58 45.79
CA LEU A 676 -17.48 28.32 45.90
C LEU A 676 -16.61 27.21 46.52
N ILE A 677 -15.36 27.09 46.09
CA ILE A 677 -14.41 26.12 46.67
C ILE A 677 -14.17 26.39 48.16
N ARG A 678 -14.10 27.66 48.59
CA ARG A 678 -13.87 28.01 50.01
C ARG A 678 -15.10 27.77 50.88
N GLN A 679 -16.30 27.90 50.32
CA GLN A 679 -17.56 27.70 51.04
C GLN A 679 -17.97 26.22 51.13
N HIS A 680 -17.38 25.36 50.29
CA HIS A 680 -17.74 23.96 50.25
C HIS A 680 -17.31 23.20 51.54
N PRO A 681 -18.18 22.39 52.17
CA PRO A 681 -17.90 21.69 53.43
C PRO A 681 -16.61 20.82 53.41
N CYS A 682 -16.32 20.20 52.28
CA CYS A 682 -15.11 19.39 52.08
C CYS A 682 -13.79 20.19 52.05
N HIS A 683 -13.83 21.53 51.97
CA HIS A 683 -12.62 22.36 51.91
C HIS A 683 -11.74 22.23 53.16
N GLY A 684 -12.36 22.04 54.33
CA GLY A 684 -11.70 21.89 55.63
C GLY A 684 -11.46 20.46 56.08
N CYS A 685 -11.65 19.45 55.22
CA CYS A 685 -11.39 18.04 55.56
C CYS A 685 -9.89 17.78 55.75
N ASP A 686 -9.51 17.03 56.78
CA ASP A 686 -8.11 16.72 57.10
C ASP A 686 -7.49 15.69 56.12
N GLU A 687 -8.31 14.81 55.55
CA GLU A 687 -7.94 13.81 54.54
C GLU A 687 -8.19 14.29 53.08
N ARG A 688 -8.35 15.60 52.90
CA ARG A 688 -8.74 16.21 51.61
C ARG A 688 -7.81 15.83 50.45
N GLU A 689 -6.51 15.75 50.68
CA GLU A 689 -5.55 15.42 49.62
C GLU A 689 -5.60 13.93 49.24
N ASP A 690 -6.08 13.05 50.12
CA ASP A 690 -6.25 11.62 49.82
C ASP A 690 -7.49 11.39 48.96
N HIS A 691 -8.61 12.02 49.32
CA HIS A 691 -9.79 12.07 48.46
C HIS A 691 -9.50 12.75 47.11
N ALA A 692 -8.66 13.81 47.09
CA ALA A 692 -8.25 14.48 45.86
C ALA A 692 -7.41 13.60 44.93
N ARG A 693 -6.54 12.74 45.47
CA ARG A 693 -5.78 11.74 44.69
C ARG A 693 -6.70 10.73 44.01
N TRP A 694 -7.74 10.26 44.71
CA TRP A 694 -8.77 9.38 44.11
C TRP A 694 -9.62 10.11 43.06
N ALA A 695 -9.99 11.37 43.32
CA ALA A 695 -10.70 12.20 42.35
C ALA A 695 -9.88 12.47 41.09
N GLU A 696 -8.56 12.69 41.20
CA GLU A 696 -7.68 12.87 40.04
C GLU A 696 -7.63 11.60 39.18
N ARG A 697 -7.49 10.43 39.81
CA ARG A 697 -7.55 9.12 39.12
C ARG A 697 -8.90 8.90 38.46
N TYR A 698 -10.00 9.21 39.15
CA TYR A 698 -11.36 9.16 38.59
C TYR A 698 -11.48 10.04 37.34
N TYR A 699 -11.07 11.30 37.41
CA TYR A 699 -11.19 12.24 36.30
C TYR A 699 -10.25 11.96 35.13
N LYS A 700 -9.08 11.37 35.39
CA LYS A 700 -8.20 10.84 34.35
C LYS A 700 -8.88 9.66 33.64
N LEU A 701 -9.33 8.67 34.40
CA LEU A 701 -10.01 7.50 33.85
C LEU A 701 -11.31 7.90 33.13
N LEU A 702 -12.09 8.85 33.65
CA LEU A 702 -13.32 9.33 33.02
C LEU A 702 -13.06 9.91 31.62
N ARG A 703 -11.96 10.64 31.44
CA ARG A 703 -11.56 11.14 30.10
C ARG A 703 -11.17 10.00 29.17
N GLU A 704 -10.44 9.01 29.68
CA GLU A 704 -10.06 7.82 28.91
C GLU A 704 -11.28 6.98 28.51
N THR A 705 -12.24 6.79 29.44
CA THR A 705 -13.53 6.13 29.25
C THR A 705 -14.39 6.85 28.23
N GLU A 706 -14.49 8.18 28.31
CA GLU A 706 -15.25 8.98 27.34
C GLU A 706 -14.62 8.93 25.94
N GLY A 707 -13.28 8.96 25.86
CA GLY A 707 -12.57 8.72 24.60
C GLY A 707 -12.71 7.28 24.09
N LEU A 708 -12.87 6.30 24.97
CA LEU A 708 -13.13 4.90 24.62
C LEU A 708 -14.56 4.72 24.11
N ARG A 709 -15.56 5.33 24.76
CA ARG A 709 -16.97 5.34 24.37
C ARG A 709 -17.15 5.95 22.98
N ARG A 710 -16.56 7.13 22.73
CA ARG A 710 -16.54 7.75 21.39
C ARG A 710 -15.88 6.87 20.33
N ARG A 711 -14.85 6.09 20.69
CA ARG A 711 -14.21 5.14 19.77
C ARG A 711 -15.10 3.93 19.46
N VAL A 712 -15.89 3.46 20.42
CA VAL A 712 -16.88 2.40 20.22
C VAL A 712 -17.97 2.89 19.26
N GLU A 713 -18.61 4.02 19.56
CA GLU A 713 -19.67 4.61 18.73
C GLU A 713 -19.17 5.01 17.33
N GLY A 714 -17.93 5.49 17.24
CA GLY A 714 -17.29 5.87 15.99
C GLY A 714 -16.94 4.69 15.09
N ARG A 715 -16.76 3.48 15.63
CA ARG A 715 -16.37 2.27 14.86
C ARG A 715 -17.54 1.40 14.41
N SER A 716 -18.70 1.50 15.06
CA SER A 716 -19.91 0.80 14.62
C SER A 716 -20.53 1.47 13.38
N HIS A 717 -21.01 0.67 12.43
CA HIS A 717 -21.72 1.09 11.20
C HIS A 717 -20.99 2.14 10.34
N VAL A 718 -19.65 2.18 10.35
CA VAL A 718 -18.88 3.16 9.55
C VAL A 718 -19.14 2.97 8.06
N ILE A 719 -19.20 1.72 7.61
CA ILE A 719 -19.38 1.39 6.19
C ILE A 719 -20.78 1.78 5.73
N ALA A 720 -21.81 1.42 6.51
CA ALA A 720 -23.19 1.81 6.23
C ALA A 720 -23.35 3.34 6.16
N ARG A 721 -22.78 4.09 7.11
CA ARG A 721 -22.80 5.57 7.07
C ARG A 721 -22.07 6.14 5.86
N THR A 722 -20.98 5.52 5.45
CA THR A 722 -20.22 5.95 4.26
C THR A 722 -21.03 5.69 2.99
N PHE A 723 -21.67 4.53 2.90
CA PHE A 723 -22.60 4.19 1.83
C PHE A 723 -23.76 5.18 1.73
N ASP A 724 -24.38 5.56 2.85
CA ASP A 724 -25.45 6.55 2.86
C ASP A 724 -25.00 7.93 2.33
N ARG A 725 -23.77 8.36 2.66
CA ARG A 725 -23.20 9.60 2.12
C ARG A 725 -22.89 9.51 0.62
N VAL A 726 -22.40 8.35 0.17
CA VAL A 726 -22.19 8.06 -1.27
C VAL A 726 -23.52 8.12 -2.02
N CYS A 727 -24.58 7.49 -1.49
CA CYS A 727 -25.93 7.62 -2.02
C CYS A 727 -26.41 9.07 -2.05
N GLY A 728 -26.12 9.87 -1.02
CA GLY A 728 -26.44 11.31 -0.98
C GLY A 728 -25.81 12.10 -2.14
N VAL A 729 -24.53 11.85 -2.44
CA VAL A 729 -23.85 12.43 -3.62
C VAL A 729 -24.55 12.00 -4.92
N LEU A 730 -24.87 10.71 -5.06
CA LEU A 730 -25.54 10.17 -6.24
C LEU A 730 -26.96 10.72 -6.42
N GLU A 731 -27.70 10.95 -5.33
CA GLU A 731 -29.01 11.61 -5.34
C GLU A 731 -28.89 13.08 -5.74
N GLN A 732 -27.95 13.83 -5.15
CA GLN A 732 -27.70 15.23 -5.49
C GLN A 732 -27.34 15.42 -6.97
N LEU A 733 -26.60 14.47 -7.55
CA LEU A 733 -26.23 14.46 -8.96
C LEU A 733 -27.30 13.84 -9.87
N GLY A 734 -28.36 13.22 -9.35
CA GLY A 734 -29.44 12.62 -10.14
C GLY A 734 -29.12 11.24 -10.74
N TYR A 735 -28.16 10.50 -10.17
CA TYR A 735 -27.92 9.09 -10.49
C TYR A 735 -28.89 8.15 -9.75
N LEU A 736 -29.41 8.59 -8.61
CA LEU A 736 -30.40 7.90 -7.80
C LEU A 736 -31.62 8.80 -7.56
N GLU A 737 -32.80 8.18 -7.52
CA GLU A 737 -34.05 8.78 -7.06
C GLU A 737 -34.62 7.88 -5.96
N GLY A 738 -34.22 8.16 -4.71
CA GLY A 738 -34.55 7.33 -3.55
C GLY A 738 -34.04 5.89 -3.71
N GLU A 739 -34.97 4.94 -3.80
CA GLU A 739 -34.67 3.50 -3.96
C GLU A 739 -34.41 3.08 -5.40
N THR A 740 -34.48 4.00 -6.37
CA THR A 740 -34.42 3.67 -7.79
C THR A 740 -33.19 4.26 -8.47
N VAL A 741 -32.60 3.47 -9.38
CA VAL A 741 -31.47 3.90 -10.19
C VAL A 741 -31.97 4.55 -11.48
N THR A 742 -31.55 5.80 -11.73
CA THR A 742 -31.92 6.55 -12.94
C THR A 742 -31.20 6.01 -14.18
N GLU A 743 -31.54 6.48 -15.38
CA GLU A 743 -30.81 6.11 -16.60
C GLU A 743 -29.33 6.53 -16.53
N ALA A 744 -29.04 7.70 -15.95
CA ALA A 744 -27.69 8.14 -15.68
C ALA A 744 -26.98 7.20 -14.68
N GLY A 745 -27.69 6.76 -13.64
CA GLY A 745 -27.23 5.72 -12.72
C GLY A 745 -26.82 4.45 -13.45
N ARG A 746 -27.70 3.88 -14.28
CA ARG A 746 -27.39 2.66 -15.05
C ARG A 746 -26.19 2.83 -15.97
N ARG A 747 -25.94 4.04 -16.48
CA ARG A 747 -24.75 4.35 -17.26
C ARG A 747 -23.48 4.32 -16.40
N LEU A 748 -23.50 4.95 -15.23
CA LEU A 748 -22.39 4.92 -14.26
C LEU A 748 -22.07 3.49 -13.79
N GLY A 749 -23.09 2.66 -13.57
CA GLY A 749 -22.92 1.25 -13.16
C GLY A 749 -22.15 0.38 -14.16
N ARG A 750 -22.00 0.82 -15.42
CA ARG A 750 -21.22 0.14 -16.47
C ARG A 750 -19.76 0.60 -16.57
N LEU A 751 -19.34 1.59 -15.79
CA LEU A 751 -17.99 2.14 -15.79
C LEU A 751 -17.21 1.55 -14.61
N TYR A 752 -16.19 0.74 -14.91
CA TYR A 752 -15.38 0.02 -13.93
C TYR A 752 -13.99 0.66 -13.80
N THR A 753 -13.96 1.92 -13.38
CA THR A 753 -12.73 2.71 -13.14
C THR A 753 -12.82 3.46 -11.82
N GLU A 754 -11.68 3.86 -11.25
CA GLU A 754 -11.64 4.65 -10.00
C GLU A 754 -12.32 6.01 -10.13
N LEU A 755 -12.23 6.61 -11.32
CA LEU A 755 -12.83 7.91 -11.64
C LEU A 755 -14.16 7.74 -12.38
N ASP A 756 -14.96 6.75 -11.99
CA ASP A 756 -16.24 6.38 -12.59
C ASP A 756 -17.22 7.56 -12.66
N LEU A 757 -17.38 8.30 -11.56
CA LEU A 757 -18.29 9.44 -11.45
C LEU A 757 -17.86 10.59 -12.35
N LEU A 758 -16.56 10.94 -12.33
CA LEU A 758 -16.02 11.97 -13.23
C LEU A 758 -16.18 11.56 -14.70
N THR A 759 -15.95 10.27 -15.01
CA THR A 759 -16.15 9.71 -16.36
C THR A 759 -17.61 9.84 -16.81
N ALA A 760 -18.55 9.48 -15.94
CA ALA A 760 -19.99 9.59 -16.20
C ALA A 760 -20.43 11.05 -16.40
N GLU A 761 -19.93 11.97 -15.58
CA GLU A 761 -20.24 13.40 -15.72
C GLU A 761 -19.65 14.00 -16.99
N CYS A 762 -18.45 13.59 -17.40
CA CYS A 762 -17.86 14.02 -18.67
C CYS A 762 -18.71 13.58 -19.88
N LEU A 763 -19.25 12.36 -19.84
CA LEU A 763 -20.23 11.89 -20.83
C LEU A 763 -21.54 12.68 -20.77
N ARG A 764 -22.04 12.95 -19.56
CA ARG A 764 -23.33 13.63 -19.35
C ARG A 764 -23.29 15.08 -19.81
N SER A 765 -22.17 15.76 -19.61
CA SER A 765 -21.93 17.15 -20.03
C SER A 765 -21.51 17.30 -21.50
N GLY A 766 -21.34 16.19 -22.24
CA GLY A 766 -21.01 16.20 -23.66
C GLY A 766 -19.60 16.73 -23.98
N LEU A 767 -18.67 16.69 -23.01
CA LEU A 767 -17.31 17.23 -23.18
C LEU A 767 -16.53 16.56 -24.32
N TRP A 768 -16.91 15.35 -24.68
CA TRP A 768 -16.19 14.51 -25.64
C TRP A 768 -16.86 14.42 -27.01
N ASP A 769 -18.05 15.00 -27.20
CA ASP A 769 -18.87 14.82 -28.41
C ASP A 769 -18.20 15.27 -29.70
N LYS A 770 -17.32 16.29 -29.59
CA LYS A 770 -16.65 16.93 -30.73
C LYS A 770 -15.19 16.49 -30.89
N LEU A 771 -14.71 15.54 -30.10
CA LEU A 771 -13.32 15.12 -30.13
C LEU A 771 -13.06 14.12 -31.27
N GLU A 772 -11.88 14.22 -31.87
CA GLU A 772 -11.32 13.19 -32.74
C GLU A 772 -10.81 11.97 -31.95
N PRO A 773 -10.59 10.81 -32.59
CA PRO A 773 -10.13 9.60 -31.91
C PRO A 773 -8.89 9.79 -31.04
N ALA A 774 -7.87 10.49 -31.54
CA ALA A 774 -6.64 10.75 -30.78
C ALA A 774 -6.84 11.77 -29.66
N GLU A 775 -7.70 12.77 -29.86
CA GLU A 775 -8.03 13.77 -28.84
C GLU A 775 -8.81 13.10 -27.69
N LEU A 776 -9.77 12.23 -28.02
CA LEU A 776 -10.52 11.44 -27.04
C LEU A 776 -9.59 10.52 -26.24
N ALA A 777 -8.69 9.80 -26.91
CA ALA A 777 -7.72 8.93 -26.26
C ALA A 777 -6.84 9.73 -25.26
N ALA A 778 -6.42 10.95 -25.62
CA ALA A 778 -5.66 11.83 -24.73
C ALA A 778 -6.46 12.22 -23.48
N CYS A 779 -7.72 12.64 -23.64
CA CYS A 779 -8.58 13.03 -22.51
C CYS A 779 -8.89 11.84 -21.59
N VAL A 780 -9.29 10.70 -22.15
CA VAL A 780 -9.66 9.50 -21.38
C VAL A 780 -8.43 8.90 -20.67
N SER A 781 -7.23 9.07 -21.25
CA SER A 781 -6.00 8.61 -20.59
C SER A 781 -5.78 9.25 -19.21
N ALA A 782 -6.26 10.47 -18.99
CA ALA A 782 -6.12 11.17 -17.72
C ALA A 782 -6.96 10.56 -16.59
N LEU A 783 -7.94 9.73 -16.92
CA LEU A 783 -8.81 9.04 -15.97
C LEU A 783 -8.25 7.69 -15.52
N VAL A 784 -7.34 7.10 -16.31
CA VAL A 784 -6.74 5.79 -16.01
C VAL A 784 -5.29 5.90 -15.55
N PHE A 785 -4.58 6.94 -15.97
CA PHE A 785 -3.18 7.11 -15.65
C PHE A 785 -2.98 7.59 -14.21
N GLU A 786 -1.86 7.20 -13.64
CA GLU A 786 -1.37 7.68 -12.35
C GLU A 786 0.16 7.80 -12.41
N SER A 787 0.65 9.01 -12.24
CA SER A 787 2.08 9.25 -12.12
C SER A 787 2.58 8.84 -10.73
N ARG A 788 3.80 8.31 -10.71
CA ARG A 788 4.58 8.21 -9.46
C ARG A 788 5.04 9.62 -9.14
N GLN A 789 4.31 10.32 -8.27
CA GLN A 789 4.59 11.70 -7.90
C GLN A 789 6.04 11.85 -7.42
N SER A 790 6.81 12.68 -8.11
CA SER A 790 8.03 13.29 -7.59
C SER A 790 7.79 14.79 -7.55
N ASP A 791 8.10 15.46 -6.44
CA ASP A 791 7.91 16.90 -6.22
C ASP A 791 8.54 17.80 -7.33
N ASP A 792 9.42 17.26 -8.16
CA ASP A 792 10.10 17.93 -9.28
C ASP A 792 9.45 17.71 -10.68
N ALA A 793 8.24 17.15 -10.75
CA ALA A 793 7.60 16.84 -12.04
C ALA A 793 7.36 18.10 -12.90
N ARG A 794 7.88 18.09 -14.14
CA ARG A 794 7.55 19.13 -15.13
C ARG A 794 6.06 19.07 -15.47
N ARG A 795 5.48 20.20 -15.85
CA ARG A 795 4.10 20.24 -16.34
C ARG A 795 3.93 19.24 -17.50
N PRO A 796 2.88 18.40 -17.45
CA PRO A 796 2.62 17.42 -18.50
C PRO A 796 2.44 18.11 -19.85
N LYS A 797 3.03 17.52 -20.89
CA LYS A 797 2.71 17.90 -22.27
C LYS A 797 1.27 17.45 -22.55
N ILE A 798 0.46 18.32 -23.13
CA ILE A 798 -0.92 18.00 -23.54
C ILE A 798 -1.13 18.45 -24.99
N PRO A 799 -2.00 17.77 -25.77
CA PRO A 799 -2.31 18.18 -27.13
C PRO A 799 -3.07 19.50 -27.14
N ALA A 800 -2.68 20.42 -28.03
CA ALA A 800 -3.36 21.71 -28.20
C ALA A 800 -4.75 21.56 -28.85
N GLY A 801 -5.56 22.62 -28.75
CA GLY A 801 -6.90 22.67 -29.36
C GLY A 801 -7.96 21.99 -28.50
N ARG A 802 -8.90 21.27 -29.14
CA ARG A 802 -10.09 20.71 -28.47
C ARG A 802 -9.75 19.79 -27.29
N ALA A 803 -8.67 19.02 -27.38
CA ALA A 803 -8.22 18.15 -26.30
C ALA A 803 -7.80 18.95 -25.04
N GLN A 804 -7.08 20.05 -25.22
CA GLN A 804 -6.70 20.94 -24.12
C GLN A 804 -7.92 21.59 -23.46
N ASP A 805 -8.89 22.02 -24.27
CA ASP A 805 -10.14 22.60 -23.76
C ASP A 805 -10.94 21.58 -22.95
N ALA A 806 -11.07 20.35 -23.46
CA ALA A 806 -11.73 19.25 -22.77
C ALA A 806 -11.02 18.85 -21.47
N LEU A 807 -9.68 18.72 -21.48
CA LEU A 807 -8.90 18.43 -20.27
C LEU A 807 -9.05 19.53 -19.20
N THR A 808 -9.08 20.79 -19.62
CA THR A 808 -9.33 21.92 -18.71
C THR A 808 -10.74 21.86 -18.11
N ALA A 809 -11.74 21.50 -18.93
CA ALA A 809 -13.11 21.31 -18.46
C ALA A 809 -13.23 20.12 -17.49
N MET A 810 -12.51 19.03 -17.73
CA MET A 810 -12.47 17.87 -16.82
C MET A 810 -11.93 18.25 -15.43
N ILE A 811 -10.90 19.09 -15.35
CA ILE A 811 -10.38 19.57 -14.05
C ILE A 811 -11.38 20.47 -13.33
N ARG A 812 -12.11 21.33 -14.05
CA ARG A 812 -13.16 22.16 -13.45
C ARG A 812 -14.29 21.29 -12.89
N LEU A 813 -14.75 20.32 -13.68
CA LEU A 813 -15.77 19.36 -13.29
C LEU A 813 -15.33 18.53 -12.09
N TRP A 814 -14.05 18.11 -12.04
CA TRP A 814 -13.49 17.46 -10.85
C TRP A 814 -13.58 18.36 -9.61
N GLY A 815 -13.22 19.65 -9.71
CA GLY A 815 -13.35 20.60 -8.60
C GLY A 815 -14.80 20.82 -8.14
N GLU A 816 -15.76 20.79 -9.06
CA GLU A 816 -17.19 20.83 -8.74
C GLU A 816 -17.63 19.57 -7.98
N LEU A 817 -17.20 18.38 -8.44
CA LEU A 817 -17.47 17.11 -7.78
C LEU A 817 -16.84 17.04 -6.38
N GLU A 818 -15.60 17.52 -6.21
CA GLU A 818 -14.94 17.62 -4.90
C GLU A 818 -15.73 18.52 -3.93
N GLY A 819 -16.34 19.59 -4.44
CA GLY A 819 -17.27 20.43 -3.68
C GLY A 819 -18.49 19.64 -3.19
N ILE A 820 -19.11 18.86 -4.07
CA ILE A 820 -20.28 18.01 -3.74
C ILE A 820 -19.92 16.90 -2.76
N GLU A 821 -18.75 16.27 -2.91
CA GLU A 821 -18.24 15.28 -1.96
C GLU A 821 -18.09 15.89 -0.56
N ARG A 822 -17.50 17.09 -0.49
CA ARG A 822 -17.30 17.83 0.77
C ARG A 822 -18.63 18.16 1.45
N ASP A 823 -19.64 18.57 0.69
CA ASP A 823 -20.99 18.86 1.20
C ASP A 823 -21.67 17.63 1.81
N ASN A 824 -21.38 16.43 1.28
CA ASN A 824 -21.90 15.15 1.77
C ASN A 824 -20.97 14.46 2.79
N GLY A 825 -19.81 15.05 3.11
CA GLY A 825 -18.86 14.52 4.08
C GLY A 825 -18.12 13.27 3.62
N VAL A 826 -17.83 13.18 2.32
CA VAL A 826 -16.96 12.15 1.70
C VAL A 826 -15.81 12.82 0.95
N SER A 827 -14.78 12.04 0.60
CA SER A 827 -13.67 12.47 -0.25
C SER A 827 -13.07 11.21 -0.88
N ILE A 828 -13.53 10.88 -2.09
CA ILE A 828 -13.22 9.61 -2.77
C ILE A 828 -12.53 9.90 -4.11
N ILE A 829 -13.00 10.90 -4.87
CA ILE A 829 -12.51 11.20 -6.22
C ILE A 829 -11.13 11.87 -6.16
N ARG A 830 -10.12 11.21 -6.72
CA ARG A 830 -8.79 11.79 -6.92
C ARG A 830 -8.73 12.75 -8.12
N GLU A 831 -7.71 13.61 -8.16
CA GLU A 831 -7.46 14.48 -9.32
C GLU A 831 -7.05 13.63 -10.56
N PRO A 832 -7.58 13.92 -11.76
CA PRO A 832 -7.18 13.24 -12.99
C PRO A 832 -5.76 13.63 -13.42
N ASP A 833 -4.97 12.67 -13.91
CA ASP A 833 -3.54 12.86 -14.21
C ASP A 833 -3.26 12.96 -15.72
N MET A 834 -2.88 14.14 -16.19
CA MET A 834 -2.63 14.40 -17.61
C MET A 834 -1.29 13.90 -18.14
N GLY A 835 -0.46 13.25 -17.31
CA GLY A 835 0.90 12.82 -17.67
C GLY A 835 0.98 11.95 -18.93
N PHE A 836 -0.02 11.11 -19.17
CA PHE A 836 -0.04 10.18 -20.32
C PHE A 836 -0.77 10.73 -21.56
N ALA A 837 -1.42 11.89 -21.47
CA ALA A 837 -2.27 12.43 -22.52
C ALA A 837 -1.54 12.63 -23.86
N TRP A 838 -0.31 13.13 -23.82
CA TRP A 838 0.50 13.34 -25.02
C TRP A 838 0.94 12.02 -25.68
N ALA A 839 1.36 11.04 -24.88
CA ALA A 839 1.77 9.74 -25.39
C ALA A 839 0.58 9.01 -26.04
N ALA A 840 -0.58 9.00 -25.38
CA ALA A 840 -1.83 8.44 -25.91
C ALA A 840 -2.25 9.11 -27.22
N PHE A 841 -2.18 10.45 -27.30
CA PHE A 841 -2.48 11.20 -28.52
C PHE A 841 -1.59 10.78 -29.70
N ARG A 842 -0.27 10.78 -29.51
CA ARG A 842 0.69 10.47 -30.58
C ARG A 842 0.60 9.01 -31.02
N TRP A 843 0.42 8.09 -30.08
CA TRP A 843 0.21 6.69 -30.42
C TRP A 843 -1.05 6.50 -31.28
N THR A 844 -2.16 7.14 -30.90
CA THR A 844 -3.42 7.06 -31.65
C THR A 844 -3.33 7.75 -33.02
N LYS A 845 -2.48 8.78 -33.18
CA LYS A 845 -2.20 9.41 -34.48
C LYS A 845 -1.28 8.58 -35.39
N GLY A 846 -0.70 7.48 -34.91
CA GLY A 846 0.14 6.58 -35.73
C GLY A 846 1.65 6.80 -35.63
N HIS A 847 2.15 7.55 -34.63
CA HIS A 847 3.60 7.72 -34.44
C HIS A 847 4.31 6.41 -34.05
N SER A 848 5.59 6.27 -34.40
CA SER A 848 6.41 5.12 -34.01
C SER A 848 6.56 4.98 -32.49
N LEU A 849 6.86 3.76 -32.01
CA LEU A 849 7.09 3.49 -30.59
C LEU A 849 8.23 4.35 -30.03
N ASP A 850 9.37 4.39 -30.72
CA ASP A 850 10.54 5.22 -30.39
C ASP A 850 10.12 6.67 -30.07
N ALA A 851 9.37 7.28 -30.99
CA ALA A 851 9.01 8.68 -30.88
C ALA A 851 8.08 8.96 -29.69
N VAL A 852 7.28 7.98 -29.26
CA VAL A 852 6.39 8.07 -28.10
C VAL A 852 7.18 7.88 -26.80
N LEU A 853 8.10 6.93 -26.74
CA LEU A 853 8.90 6.65 -25.55
C LEU A 853 9.94 7.75 -25.27
N MET A 854 10.58 8.30 -26.31
CA MET A 854 11.58 9.38 -26.22
C MET A 854 11.03 10.67 -25.62
N ASP A 855 9.75 10.97 -25.85
CA ASP A 855 9.11 12.16 -25.29
C ASP A 855 8.90 12.06 -23.77
N GLY A 856 8.88 10.83 -23.25
CA GLY A 856 8.67 10.50 -21.84
C GLY A 856 7.31 10.96 -21.27
N ILE A 857 7.14 10.74 -19.96
CA ILE A 857 6.04 11.32 -19.16
C ILE A 857 6.66 12.28 -18.15
N ASN A 858 6.23 13.56 -18.16
CA ASN A 858 6.69 14.59 -17.22
C ASN A 858 8.22 14.80 -17.16
N GLY A 859 8.95 14.42 -18.23
CA GLY A 859 10.41 14.49 -18.31
C GLY A 859 11.15 13.21 -17.90
N ASN A 860 10.43 12.13 -17.55
CA ASN A 860 11.00 10.81 -17.25
C ASN A 860 10.75 9.84 -18.41
N GLU A 861 11.73 8.97 -18.69
CA GLU A 861 11.59 7.89 -19.67
C GLU A 861 10.44 6.94 -19.29
N LEU A 862 9.61 6.61 -20.28
CA LEU A 862 8.52 5.65 -20.11
C LEU A 862 9.01 4.25 -20.51
N ALA A 863 8.92 3.28 -19.61
CA ALA A 863 9.22 1.89 -19.94
C ALA A 863 8.16 1.33 -20.91
N ALA A 864 8.59 0.57 -21.92
CA ALA A 864 7.71 0.05 -22.96
C ALA A 864 6.58 -0.85 -22.42
N GLY A 865 6.83 -1.66 -21.38
CA GLY A 865 5.78 -2.46 -20.75
C GLY A 865 4.75 -1.62 -19.99
N ASP A 866 5.17 -0.51 -19.36
CA ASP A 866 4.22 0.43 -18.75
C ASP A 866 3.39 1.14 -19.82
N PHE A 867 4.01 1.54 -20.92
CA PHE A 867 3.30 2.08 -22.08
C PHE A 867 2.21 1.12 -22.57
N VAL A 868 2.55 -0.14 -22.86
CA VAL A 868 1.58 -1.15 -23.30
C VAL A 868 0.47 -1.36 -22.27
N ARG A 869 0.81 -1.41 -20.98
CA ARG A 869 -0.17 -1.54 -19.90
C ARG A 869 -1.16 -0.38 -19.88
N TRP A 870 -0.67 0.86 -19.93
CA TRP A 870 -1.53 2.05 -19.90
C TRP A 870 -2.37 2.17 -21.17
N VAL A 871 -1.83 1.83 -22.35
CA VAL A 871 -2.62 1.79 -23.59
C VAL A 871 -3.73 0.74 -23.50
N LYS A 872 -3.46 -0.45 -22.93
CA LYS A 872 -4.49 -1.46 -22.72
C LYS A 872 -5.58 -1.01 -21.73
N GLN A 873 -5.21 -0.39 -20.61
CA GLN A 873 -6.19 0.17 -19.66
C GLN A 873 -7.01 1.30 -20.29
N LEU A 874 -6.40 2.12 -21.14
CA LEU A 874 -7.09 3.14 -21.93
C LEU A 874 -8.07 2.51 -22.94
N MET A 875 -7.65 1.47 -23.66
CA MET A 875 -8.53 0.74 -24.60
C MET A 875 -9.71 0.08 -23.88
N ASP A 876 -9.49 -0.48 -22.69
CA ASP A 876 -10.55 -1.05 -21.85
C ASP A 876 -11.55 0.04 -21.43
N LEU A 877 -11.09 1.18 -20.89
CA LEU A 877 -12.00 2.27 -20.53
C LEU A 877 -12.74 2.83 -21.76
N LEU A 878 -12.08 2.97 -22.91
CA LEU A 878 -12.75 3.37 -24.16
C LEU A 878 -13.81 2.37 -24.60
N SER A 879 -13.60 1.07 -24.38
CA SER A 879 -14.60 0.03 -24.64
C SER A 879 -15.81 0.19 -23.72
N GLN A 880 -15.57 0.37 -22.41
CA GLN A 880 -16.61 0.62 -21.42
C GLN A 880 -17.40 1.91 -21.74
N LEU A 881 -16.73 2.97 -22.20
CA LEU A 881 -17.37 4.20 -22.67
C LEU A 881 -18.30 3.93 -23.87
N GLY A 882 -17.86 3.08 -24.81
CA GLY A 882 -18.67 2.65 -25.94
C GLY A 882 -19.94 1.92 -25.52
N ASP A 883 -19.86 1.07 -24.50
CA ASP A 883 -20.98 0.27 -23.97
C ASP A 883 -21.94 1.07 -23.05
N ALA A 884 -21.40 2.09 -22.38
CA ALA A 884 -22.16 3.03 -21.55
C ALA A 884 -22.92 4.05 -22.40
N CYS A 885 -22.43 4.39 -23.59
CA CYS A 885 -23.07 5.34 -24.50
C CYS A 885 -24.32 4.77 -25.21
N PRO A 886 -25.38 5.58 -25.40
CA PRO A 886 -26.53 5.15 -26.19
C PRO A 886 -26.16 4.85 -27.66
N PRO A 887 -26.92 3.98 -28.36
CA PRO A 887 -26.72 3.72 -29.78
C PRO A 887 -26.74 5.02 -30.60
N GLY A 888 -25.74 5.20 -31.47
CA GLY A 888 -25.62 6.39 -32.32
C GLY A 888 -24.85 7.57 -31.71
N SER A 889 -24.40 7.48 -30.44
CA SER A 889 -23.53 8.51 -29.83
C SER A 889 -22.23 8.71 -30.64
N PRO A 890 -21.82 9.97 -30.92
CA PRO A 890 -20.53 10.28 -31.55
C PRO A 890 -19.35 9.70 -30.77
N VAL A 891 -19.40 9.78 -29.43
CA VAL A 891 -18.35 9.28 -28.54
C VAL A 891 -18.13 7.78 -28.72
N ARG A 892 -19.22 7.00 -28.90
CA ARG A 892 -19.12 5.54 -29.13
C ARG A 892 -18.35 5.22 -30.41
N GLN A 893 -18.62 5.94 -31.50
CA GLN A 893 -17.91 5.74 -32.78
C GLN A 893 -16.44 6.19 -32.68
N THR A 894 -16.20 7.33 -32.04
CA THR A 894 -14.86 7.88 -31.83
C THR A 894 -14.01 6.96 -30.95
N ALA A 895 -14.59 6.39 -29.89
CA ALA A 895 -13.93 5.43 -29.00
C ALA A 895 -13.52 4.16 -29.75
N SER A 896 -14.42 3.57 -30.55
CA SER A 896 -14.11 2.40 -31.39
C SER A 896 -12.94 2.69 -32.34
N LYS A 897 -12.98 3.83 -33.04
CA LYS A 897 -11.89 4.24 -33.96
C LYS A 897 -10.56 4.48 -33.23
N ALA A 898 -10.61 4.99 -32.00
CA ALA A 898 -9.42 5.18 -31.18
C ALA A 898 -8.81 3.83 -30.76
N ILE A 899 -9.65 2.88 -30.33
CA ILE A 899 -9.23 1.51 -30.00
C ILE A 899 -8.55 0.85 -31.20
N ASP A 900 -9.17 0.92 -32.39
CA ASP A 900 -8.62 0.34 -33.62
C ASP A 900 -7.28 0.97 -33.99
N ALA A 901 -7.14 2.29 -33.88
CA ALA A 901 -5.89 3.00 -34.17
C ALA A 901 -4.76 2.68 -33.18
N MET A 902 -5.09 2.35 -31.92
CA MET A 902 -4.10 1.99 -30.90
C MET A 902 -3.68 0.51 -30.96
N ARG A 903 -4.49 -0.37 -31.57
CA ARG A 903 -4.24 -1.81 -31.69
C ARG A 903 -3.24 -2.13 -32.80
N ARG A 904 -1.98 -1.69 -32.63
CA ARG A 904 -0.86 -1.92 -33.56
C ARG A 904 0.46 -2.15 -32.82
N GLY A 905 1.50 -2.56 -33.54
CA GLY A 905 2.85 -2.79 -32.99
C GLY A 905 2.83 -3.65 -31.72
N VAL A 906 3.71 -3.36 -30.77
CA VAL A 906 3.78 -4.02 -29.44
C VAL A 906 2.44 -4.16 -28.69
N VAL A 907 1.45 -3.28 -28.93
CA VAL A 907 0.14 -3.33 -28.25
C VAL A 907 -0.72 -4.46 -28.79
N ALA A 908 -0.77 -4.65 -30.11
CA ALA A 908 -1.59 -5.68 -30.74
C ALA A 908 -1.15 -7.10 -30.36
N TYR A 909 0.16 -7.34 -30.34
CA TYR A 909 0.71 -8.68 -30.25
C TYR A 909 0.83 -9.24 -28.84
N SER A 910 0.74 -8.40 -27.81
CA SER A 910 0.70 -8.81 -26.41
C SER A 910 -0.61 -9.52 -25.98
N SER A 911 -1.37 -10.05 -26.94
CA SER A 911 -2.71 -10.64 -26.78
C SER A 911 -2.75 -12.12 -27.18
N LEU A 912 -1.68 -12.64 -27.78
CA LEU A 912 -1.59 -14.05 -28.19
C LEU A 912 -1.25 -14.90 -26.96
N VAL A 913 -2.22 -15.74 -26.60
CA VAL A 913 -2.16 -16.77 -25.54
C VAL A 913 -1.25 -17.91 -25.95
#